data_AF-A0A7C6Y4S2-F1
#
_entry.id   AF-A0A7C6Y4S2-F1
#
_cell.length_a   1.000
_cell.length_b   1.000
_cell.length_c   1.000
_cell.angle_alpha   90.00
_cell.angle_beta   90.00
_cell.angle_gamma   90.00
#
_symmetry.space_group_name_H-M   'P 1'
#
loop_
_entity.id
_entity.type
_entity.pdbx_description
1 polymer ?
#
loop_
_entity_poly.entity_id
_entity_poly.type
_entity_poly.pdbx_seq_one_letter_code
_entity_poly.pdbx_strand_id
1 'polypeptide(L)'
;MILFDICGLLLIALGCSSGYFLGFQKGMTRFFFFIITVIAGFLLAEIFSSLAYNFDFSNHNLKVSGIRLRTLPGLLRSLVAIYVPEIAKHLNEAYYFNLLLSDISKAIFRVVFFIVWIIIAVPIIDCVFLFKKGKVFKFKKGWDKIYGLVLGFIQSFILIVMISSSFNGIYGLKTSFENKEENPTSALTMKLSGNFMFDRLFKTDYRGEEILFRKDIESLYSLQKNFQANEDILIVLADLESTEIVSATIVELYFLSKGVALDEEMISSIGKIPYRKELKHLYDAYQLLKELDLKEKNLLNWDENIIQNISLHLSQCSILDFVCSYLIYDYLPNYINLSFDINIDEVLWTKEIRIISEIFGILKSLGIKNSAINDFKNDQEMITHFVHLLFESDLFINNQEVLINHYATSYLPEEIRLIQINNLSETELANILLFIAFLNENDYFEDDFVWTKFLTDQNVEKMVEYISQSNILIDNLDLVLRLFFLDSVFKIETIILPDVNWKLDSGKTELKCFFELFRIFNIEKKYQKEVLTYCEAFLRKNEISALIYLNSESIIDYLIHRLLGKDFTYLKPDSLDSNRVKTELMQLIRIYQELVKSEVLYTKSLKSMSEENISAFSRNLSNSEFFKLNFDLLFNYFILKSNLPFKDISNPKADLTEKEISDLLIALRLLEDVKDEEELFLLEKAEIDKILNSEIIFLIIKDYLYQLDSENHLVISLSYEDETWKEEMINFFTGVKLILEKNENIGIRNINLNIIENITTGYIGEDSDDLTTIIKSRILFDTIIARIYSLKRDPNTREGVLIIDIYEEDWFDGPPPLMRPGELRNFVRGLQIIYKELEIDLNNPVLHRERLKEISAGTEDTNGDGIIDDTDDNDLREIIKSKILSDTLIFLMYEEITT
;
A
#
# COMPACT_ATOMS: atom_id res chain seq x y z
N MET A 1 11.85 -38.71 -66.66
CA MET A 1 12.19 -40.03 -66.09
C MET A 1 11.89 -41.16 -67.05
N ILE A 2 10.65 -41.35 -67.54
CA ILE A 2 10.26 -42.49 -68.40
C ILE A 2 11.23 -42.77 -69.58
N LEU A 3 11.67 -41.74 -70.32
CA LEU A 3 12.63 -41.91 -71.43
C LEU A 3 14.00 -42.44 -70.96
N PHE A 4 14.47 -42.00 -69.79
CA PHE A 4 15.73 -42.44 -69.20
C PHE A 4 15.66 -43.91 -68.79
N ASP A 5 14.54 -44.33 -68.19
CA ASP A 5 14.32 -45.71 -67.77
C ASP A 5 14.27 -46.66 -68.98
N ILE A 6 13.61 -46.24 -70.07
CA ILE A 6 13.57 -46.99 -71.34
C ILE A 6 14.97 -47.11 -71.95
N CYS A 7 15.74 -46.01 -72.00
CA CYS A 7 17.12 -46.03 -72.49
C CYS A 7 18.03 -46.91 -71.61
N GLY A 8 17.86 -46.86 -70.29
CA GLY A 8 18.58 -47.72 -69.34
C GLY A 8 18.31 -49.20 -69.57
N LEU A 9 17.04 -49.59 -69.71
CA LEU A 9 16.66 -50.97 -70.03
C LEU A 9 17.20 -51.44 -71.37
N LEU A 10 17.18 -50.59 -72.40
CA LEU A 10 17.78 -50.87 -73.71
C LEU A 10 19.29 -51.09 -73.62
N LEU A 11 20.02 -50.24 -72.87
CA LEU A 11 21.45 -50.38 -72.65
C LEU A 11 21.78 -51.69 -71.92
N ILE A 12 21.01 -52.07 -70.90
CA ILE A 12 21.17 -53.34 -70.20
C ILE A 12 20.94 -54.52 -71.15
N ALA A 13 19.86 -54.50 -71.94
CA ALA A 13 19.55 -55.57 -72.88
C ALA A 13 20.65 -55.75 -73.94
N LEU A 14 21.15 -54.63 -74.50
CA LEU A 14 22.26 -54.63 -75.46
C LEU A 14 23.56 -55.12 -74.82
N GLY A 15 23.85 -54.71 -73.59
CA GLY A 15 24.99 -55.19 -72.81
C GLY A 15 24.97 -56.68 -72.55
N CYS A 16 23.86 -57.19 -72.00
CA CYS A 16 23.63 -58.61 -71.77
C CYS A 16 23.79 -59.43 -73.05
N SER A 17 23.19 -58.96 -74.15
CA SER A 17 23.28 -59.59 -75.47
C SER A 17 24.73 -59.62 -75.98
N SER A 18 25.41 -58.48 -75.97
CA SER A 18 26.81 -58.34 -76.37
C SER A 18 27.73 -59.27 -75.55
N GLY A 19 27.57 -59.26 -74.22
CA GLY A 19 28.30 -60.12 -73.31
C GLY A 19 28.06 -61.60 -73.56
N TYR A 20 26.82 -62.01 -73.81
CA TYR A 20 26.45 -63.39 -74.11
C TYR A 20 27.10 -63.90 -75.41
N PHE A 21 27.12 -63.07 -76.46
CA PHE A 21 27.74 -63.44 -77.75
C PHE A 21 29.27 -63.44 -77.71
N LEU A 22 29.88 -62.53 -76.94
CA LEU A 22 31.34 -62.45 -76.81
C LEU A 22 31.93 -63.56 -75.93
N GLY A 23 31.16 -64.04 -74.95
CA GLY A 23 31.62 -64.97 -73.92
C GLY A 23 32.43 -64.26 -72.84
N PHE A 24 32.56 -64.89 -71.67
CA PHE A 24 33.16 -64.30 -70.48
C PHE A 24 34.62 -63.91 -70.67
N GLN A 25 35.42 -64.74 -71.35
CA GLN A 25 36.86 -64.45 -71.47
C GLN A 25 37.13 -63.16 -72.30
N LYS A 26 36.47 -63.03 -73.46
CA LYS A 26 36.58 -61.83 -74.30
C LYS A 26 35.87 -60.65 -73.64
N GLY A 27 34.75 -60.92 -72.98
CA GLY A 27 34.03 -59.94 -72.18
C GLY A 27 34.92 -59.33 -71.10
N MET A 28 35.59 -60.14 -70.28
CA MET A 28 36.33 -59.68 -69.08
C MET A 28 37.51 -58.77 -69.45
N THR A 29 38.20 -59.11 -70.53
CA THR A 29 39.28 -58.26 -71.05
C THR A 29 38.74 -56.95 -71.63
N ARG A 30 37.65 -56.97 -72.40
CA ARG A 30 36.98 -55.74 -72.87
C ARG A 30 36.45 -54.89 -71.72
N PHE A 31 35.90 -55.50 -70.69
CA PHE A 31 35.38 -54.84 -69.50
C PHE A 31 36.50 -54.13 -68.72
N PHE A 32 37.66 -54.76 -68.55
CA PHE A 32 38.81 -54.12 -67.91
C PHE A 32 39.31 -52.90 -68.69
N PHE A 33 39.41 -53.01 -70.02
CA PHE A 33 39.74 -51.85 -70.87
C PHE A 33 38.67 -50.77 -70.79
N PHE A 34 37.39 -51.14 -70.79
CA PHE A 34 36.29 -50.21 -70.62
C PHE A 34 36.40 -49.45 -69.30
N ILE A 35 36.70 -50.10 -68.18
CA ILE A 35 36.92 -49.43 -66.88
C ILE A 35 38.08 -48.43 -66.99
N ILE A 36 39.23 -48.84 -67.54
CA ILE A 36 40.38 -47.95 -67.73
C ILE A 36 39.99 -46.73 -68.57
N THR A 37 39.26 -46.96 -69.66
CA THR A 37 38.85 -45.88 -70.55
C THR A 37 37.82 -44.96 -69.90
N VAL A 38 36.90 -45.49 -69.10
CA VAL A 38 35.95 -44.68 -68.32
C VAL A 38 36.70 -43.81 -67.30
N ILE A 39 37.64 -44.37 -66.54
CA ILE A 39 38.46 -43.61 -65.57
C ILE A 39 39.27 -42.52 -66.28
N ALA A 40 39.92 -42.87 -67.40
CA ALA A 40 40.64 -41.91 -68.23
C ALA A 40 39.72 -40.81 -68.74
N GLY A 41 38.48 -41.15 -69.12
CA GLY A 41 37.47 -40.19 -69.56
C GLY A 41 37.11 -39.17 -68.50
N PHE A 42 36.96 -39.60 -67.24
CA PHE A 42 36.70 -38.68 -66.14
C PHE A 42 37.85 -37.70 -65.92
N LEU A 43 39.08 -38.19 -65.92
CA LEU A 43 40.27 -37.34 -65.75
C LEU A 43 40.48 -36.40 -66.93
N LEU A 44 40.26 -36.87 -68.15
CA LEU A 44 40.39 -36.06 -69.36
C LEU A 44 39.27 -35.02 -69.47
N ALA A 45 38.03 -35.37 -69.10
CA ALA A 45 36.90 -34.45 -69.12
C ALA A 45 37.14 -33.24 -68.20
N GLU A 46 37.77 -33.44 -67.04
CA GLU A 46 38.21 -32.36 -66.14
C GLU A 46 39.15 -31.39 -66.87
N ILE A 47 40.22 -31.93 -67.45
CA ILE A 47 41.25 -31.14 -68.15
C ILE A 47 40.65 -30.40 -69.35
N PHE A 48 39.90 -31.12 -70.20
CA PHE A 48 39.30 -30.54 -71.40
C PHE A 48 38.20 -29.53 -71.08
N SER A 49 37.42 -29.72 -70.01
CA SER A 49 36.42 -28.74 -69.59
C SER A 49 37.06 -27.41 -69.18
N SER A 50 38.19 -27.47 -68.46
CA SER A 50 38.95 -26.29 -68.08
C SER A 50 39.58 -25.60 -69.29
N LEU A 51 40.15 -26.38 -70.21
CA LEU A 51 40.71 -25.86 -71.47
C LEU A 51 39.63 -25.20 -72.35
N ALA A 52 38.46 -25.83 -72.49
CA ALA A 52 37.35 -25.32 -73.28
C ALA A 52 36.73 -24.06 -72.67
N TYR A 53 36.57 -24.03 -71.35
CA TYR A 53 36.05 -22.86 -70.64
C TYR A 53 36.97 -21.64 -70.81
N ASN A 54 38.29 -21.87 -70.77
CA ASN A 54 39.31 -20.83 -70.93
C ASN A 54 39.73 -20.59 -72.39
N PHE A 55 39.08 -21.23 -73.35
CA PHE A 55 39.46 -21.11 -74.76
C PHE A 55 39.18 -19.69 -75.26
N ASP A 56 40.21 -19.06 -75.83
CA ASP A 56 40.08 -17.74 -76.43
C ASP A 56 39.62 -17.84 -77.89
N PHE A 57 38.38 -17.43 -78.12
CA PHE A 57 37.74 -17.34 -79.43
C PHE A 57 38.03 -16.02 -80.15
N SER A 58 38.86 -15.12 -79.59
CA SER A 58 39.14 -13.78 -80.15
C SER A 58 39.56 -13.78 -81.62
N ASN A 59 40.29 -14.82 -82.04
CA ASN A 59 40.77 -15.03 -83.41
C ASN A 59 39.69 -15.47 -84.41
N HIS A 60 38.53 -15.96 -83.96
CA HIS A 60 37.53 -16.59 -84.84
C HIS A 60 36.39 -15.64 -85.24
N ASN A 61 36.42 -14.39 -84.75
CA ASN A 61 35.47 -13.31 -85.09
C ASN A 61 33.98 -13.71 -84.98
N LEU A 62 33.67 -14.65 -84.09
CA LEU A 62 32.32 -15.15 -83.87
C LEU A 62 31.47 -14.06 -83.20
N LYS A 63 30.28 -13.80 -83.76
CA LYS A 63 29.28 -12.90 -83.18
C LYS A 63 28.02 -13.70 -82.84
N VAL A 64 27.60 -13.68 -81.58
CA VAL A 64 26.32 -14.23 -81.12
C VAL A 64 25.47 -13.06 -80.63
N SER A 65 24.30 -12.87 -81.22
CA SER A 65 23.40 -11.74 -80.92
C SER A 65 24.09 -10.36 -81.00
N GLY A 66 24.99 -10.18 -81.97
CA GLY A 66 25.74 -8.93 -82.17
C GLY A 66 26.98 -8.75 -81.30
N ILE A 67 27.17 -9.59 -80.27
CA ILE A 67 28.30 -9.49 -79.33
C ILE A 67 29.46 -10.36 -79.84
N ARG A 68 30.66 -9.77 -79.90
CA ARG A 68 31.89 -10.47 -80.32
C ARG A 68 32.34 -11.39 -79.18
N LEU A 69 32.34 -12.70 -79.44
CA LEU A 69 32.88 -13.71 -78.54
C LEU A 69 34.40 -13.57 -78.44
N ARG A 70 34.89 -13.30 -77.23
CA ARG A 70 36.31 -13.46 -76.89
C ARG A 70 36.52 -14.71 -76.05
N THR A 71 35.77 -14.85 -74.96
CA THR A 71 35.79 -16.05 -74.13
C THR A 71 34.37 -16.55 -73.91
N LEU A 72 34.24 -17.84 -73.61
CA LEU A 72 32.95 -18.41 -73.24
C LEU A 72 32.36 -17.79 -71.95
N PRO A 73 33.13 -17.55 -70.87
CA PRO A 73 32.65 -16.75 -69.75
C PRO A 73 32.11 -15.38 -70.18
N GLY A 74 32.81 -14.70 -71.11
CA GLY A 74 32.34 -13.44 -71.67
C GLY A 74 30.99 -13.57 -72.37
N LEU A 75 30.78 -14.63 -73.16
CA LEU A 75 29.49 -14.91 -73.80
C LEU A 75 28.38 -15.10 -72.76
N LEU A 76 28.60 -15.95 -71.76
CA LEU A 76 27.58 -16.25 -70.76
C LEU A 76 27.19 -15.00 -69.98
N ARG A 77 28.16 -14.16 -69.58
CA ARG A 77 27.90 -12.85 -68.98
C ARG A 77 27.06 -11.96 -69.89
N SER A 78 27.43 -11.90 -71.16
CA SER A 78 26.71 -11.12 -72.16
C SER A 78 25.28 -11.62 -72.38
N LEU A 79 25.05 -12.94 -72.38
CA LEU A 79 23.71 -13.51 -72.52
C LEU A 79 22.86 -13.22 -71.28
N VAL A 80 23.40 -13.39 -70.08
CA VAL A 80 22.69 -13.02 -68.84
C VAL A 80 22.37 -11.52 -68.83
N ALA A 81 23.30 -10.66 -69.25
CA ALA A 81 23.08 -9.23 -69.37
C ALA A 81 21.97 -8.86 -70.39
N ILE A 82 21.84 -9.62 -71.48
CA ILE A 82 20.78 -9.43 -72.47
C ILE A 82 19.42 -9.85 -71.92
N TYR A 83 19.35 -11.04 -71.30
CA TYR A 83 18.08 -11.63 -70.89
C TYR A 83 17.59 -11.15 -69.52
N VAL A 84 18.49 -10.66 -68.67
CA VAL A 84 18.20 -10.13 -67.33
C VAL A 84 18.94 -8.80 -67.14
N PRO A 85 18.50 -7.71 -67.82
CA PRO A 85 19.22 -6.44 -67.87
C PRO A 85 19.38 -5.76 -66.50
N GLU A 86 18.51 -6.06 -65.54
CA GLU A 86 18.60 -5.57 -64.16
C GLU A 86 19.88 -6.02 -63.45
N ILE A 87 20.36 -7.24 -63.74
CA ILE A 87 21.59 -7.81 -63.14
C ILE A 87 22.84 -7.34 -63.88
N ALA A 88 22.70 -6.79 -65.10
CA ALA A 88 23.81 -6.45 -65.99
C ALA A 88 24.82 -5.46 -65.36
N LYS A 89 24.36 -4.53 -64.52
CA LYS A 89 25.22 -3.55 -63.84
C LYS A 89 26.11 -4.19 -62.76
N HIS A 90 25.64 -5.27 -62.13
CA HIS A 90 26.34 -5.95 -61.04
C HIS A 90 27.17 -7.17 -61.49
N LEU A 91 27.00 -7.58 -62.75
CA LEU A 91 27.57 -8.79 -63.35
C LEU A 91 29.11 -8.81 -63.41
N ASN A 92 29.73 -7.63 -63.53
CA ASN A 92 31.19 -7.51 -63.52
C ASN A 92 31.79 -7.50 -62.11
N GLU A 93 30.98 -7.20 -61.09
CA GLU A 93 31.43 -7.02 -59.69
C GLU A 93 31.11 -8.24 -58.82
N ALA A 94 30.11 -9.04 -59.21
CA ALA A 94 29.70 -10.23 -58.46
C ALA A 94 30.70 -11.40 -58.62
N TYR A 95 31.73 -11.46 -57.77
CA TYR A 95 32.72 -12.55 -57.73
C TYR A 95 32.06 -13.93 -57.62
N TYR A 96 31.09 -14.10 -56.70
CA TYR A 96 30.42 -15.38 -56.49
C TYR A 96 29.52 -15.80 -57.66
N PHE A 97 28.90 -14.85 -58.36
CA PHE A 97 28.14 -15.15 -59.56
C PHE A 97 29.06 -15.62 -60.69
N ASN A 98 30.24 -15.01 -60.81
CA ASN A 98 31.26 -15.41 -61.76
C ASN A 98 31.87 -16.79 -61.45
N LEU A 99 32.04 -17.10 -60.17
CA LEU A 99 32.46 -18.43 -59.72
C LEU A 99 31.39 -19.49 -60.02
N LEU A 100 30.12 -19.20 -59.72
CA LEU A 100 28.98 -20.06 -60.03
C LEU A 100 28.87 -20.34 -61.54
N LEU A 101 28.95 -19.30 -62.36
CA LEU A 101 28.95 -19.43 -63.82
C LEU A 101 30.12 -20.27 -64.32
N SER A 102 31.31 -20.09 -63.75
CA SER A 102 32.48 -20.93 -64.05
C SER A 102 32.21 -22.40 -63.76
N ASP A 103 31.70 -22.69 -62.56
CA ASP A 103 31.59 -24.06 -62.08
C ASP A 103 30.46 -24.81 -62.79
N ILE A 104 29.32 -24.16 -63.04
CA ILE A 104 28.24 -24.72 -63.86
C ILE A 104 28.72 -24.97 -65.29
N SER A 105 29.42 -24.01 -65.89
CA SER A 105 29.92 -24.15 -67.27
C SER A 105 30.92 -25.30 -67.38
N LYS A 106 31.90 -25.36 -66.48
CA LYS A 106 32.86 -26.47 -66.42
C LYS A 106 32.15 -27.80 -66.21
N ALA A 107 31.18 -27.88 -65.31
CA ALA A 107 30.39 -29.09 -65.10
C ALA A 107 29.67 -29.54 -66.39
N ILE A 108 29.03 -28.62 -67.12
CA ILE A 108 28.40 -28.93 -68.42
C ILE A 108 29.43 -29.46 -69.42
N PHE A 109 30.58 -28.79 -69.57
CA PHE A 109 31.63 -29.28 -70.47
C PHE A 109 32.18 -30.64 -70.06
N ARG A 110 32.36 -30.90 -68.76
CA ARG A 110 32.80 -32.22 -68.29
C ARG A 110 31.85 -33.31 -68.76
N VAL A 111 30.55 -33.10 -68.64
CA VAL A 111 29.54 -34.05 -69.10
C VAL A 111 29.62 -34.25 -70.62
N VAL A 112 29.70 -33.17 -71.39
CA VAL A 112 29.80 -33.23 -72.86
C VAL A 112 31.07 -33.97 -73.31
N PHE A 113 32.24 -33.60 -72.77
CA PHE A 113 33.50 -34.25 -73.10
C PHE A 113 33.54 -35.71 -72.68
N PHE A 114 32.98 -36.04 -71.52
CA PHE A 114 32.88 -37.42 -71.07
C PHE A 114 32.03 -38.26 -72.03
N ILE A 115 30.87 -37.76 -72.47
CA ILE A 115 30.02 -38.45 -73.47
C ILE A 115 30.78 -38.65 -74.79
N VAL A 116 31.41 -37.60 -75.32
CA VAL A 116 32.20 -37.68 -76.56
C VAL A 116 33.35 -38.69 -76.42
N TRP A 117 34.03 -38.69 -75.27
CA TRP A 117 35.09 -39.64 -74.99
C TRP A 117 34.59 -41.08 -74.99
N ILE A 118 33.46 -41.37 -74.36
CA ILE A 118 32.87 -42.73 -74.37
C ILE A 118 32.51 -43.18 -75.79
N ILE A 119 31.99 -42.28 -76.64
CA ILE A 119 31.68 -42.59 -78.04
C ILE A 119 32.96 -42.94 -78.82
N ILE A 120 34.05 -42.20 -78.60
CA ILE A 120 35.35 -42.44 -79.28
C ILE A 120 36.07 -43.67 -78.69
N ALA A 121 35.92 -43.93 -77.40
CA ALA A 121 36.54 -45.02 -76.69
C ALA A 121 36.14 -46.41 -77.22
N VAL A 122 34.87 -46.60 -77.55
CA VAL A 122 34.33 -47.88 -78.02
C VAL A 122 35.09 -48.41 -79.26
N PRO A 123 35.22 -47.65 -80.37
CA PRO A 123 35.97 -48.11 -81.53
C PRO A 123 37.47 -48.25 -81.26
N ILE A 124 38.05 -47.46 -80.35
CA ILE A 124 39.46 -47.63 -79.92
C ILE A 124 39.64 -48.99 -79.24
N ILE A 125 38.76 -49.36 -78.31
CA ILE A 125 38.77 -50.65 -77.65
C ILE A 125 38.65 -51.77 -78.69
N ASP A 126 37.69 -51.67 -79.61
CA ASP A 126 37.51 -52.67 -80.67
C ASP A 126 38.74 -52.82 -81.57
N CYS A 127 39.39 -51.71 -81.95
CA CYS A 127 40.64 -51.72 -82.71
C CYS A 127 41.78 -52.43 -81.96
N VAL A 128 41.98 -52.12 -80.66
CA VAL A 128 43.01 -52.77 -79.83
C VAL A 128 42.79 -54.29 -79.77
N PHE A 129 41.54 -54.74 -79.76
CA PHE A 129 41.21 -56.17 -79.72
C PHE A 129 41.33 -56.90 -81.06
N LEU A 130 41.26 -56.20 -82.20
CA LEU A 130 41.53 -56.81 -83.51
C LEU A 130 42.99 -57.29 -83.66
N PHE A 131 43.93 -56.66 -82.95
CA PHE A 131 45.37 -56.97 -83.08
C PHE A 131 45.90 -58.01 -82.07
N LYS A 132 45.12 -58.41 -81.07
CA LYS A 132 45.62 -59.27 -79.98
C LYS A 132 45.09 -60.71 -80.07
N LYS A 133 45.88 -61.63 -80.65
CA LYS A 133 45.64 -63.09 -80.55
C LYS A 133 45.97 -63.59 -79.14
N GLY A 134 45.06 -63.41 -78.19
CA GLY A 134 45.21 -63.88 -76.81
C GLY A 134 45.17 -65.41 -76.70
N LYS A 135 46.00 -65.98 -75.81
CA LYS A 135 45.93 -67.40 -75.43
C LYS A 135 44.60 -67.68 -74.73
N VAL A 136 43.83 -68.63 -75.26
CA VAL A 136 42.46 -68.94 -74.81
C VAL A 136 42.49 -69.89 -73.60
N PHE A 137 41.84 -69.52 -72.50
CA PHE A 137 41.60 -70.42 -71.37
C PHE A 137 40.30 -71.18 -71.66
N LYS A 138 40.34 -72.52 -71.70
CA LYS A 138 39.17 -73.34 -72.06
C LYS A 138 38.19 -73.43 -70.89
N PHE A 139 37.17 -72.56 -70.85
CA PHE A 139 35.97 -72.76 -70.03
C PHE A 139 35.02 -73.79 -70.66
N LYS A 140 34.19 -74.46 -69.85
CA LYS A 140 33.10 -75.32 -70.36
C LYS A 140 32.13 -74.46 -71.19
N LYS A 141 31.88 -74.86 -72.45
CA LYS A 141 31.17 -74.10 -73.51
C LYS A 141 29.85 -73.42 -73.11
N GLY A 142 29.10 -73.95 -72.14
CA GLY A 142 27.83 -73.36 -71.69
C GLY A 142 27.99 -72.21 -70.70
N TRP A 143 28.92 -72.35 -69.75
CA TRP A 143 29.12 -71.36 -68.68
C TRP A 143 29.77 -70.07 -69.17
N ASP A 144 30.62 -70.14 -70.20
CA ASP A 144 31.29 -68.97 -70.78
C ASP A 144 30.29 -67.93 -71.31
N LYS A 145 29.18 -68.36 -71.91
CA LYS A 145 28.13 -67.44 -72.39
C LYS A 145 27.30 -66.82 -71.27
N ILE A 146 26.98 -67.60 -70.23
CA ILE A 146 26.21 -67.11 -69.07
C ILE A 146 27.02 -66.07 -68.30
N TYR A 147 28.29 -66.37 -67.99
CA TYR A 147 29.17 -65.39 -67.34
C TYR A 147 29.44 -64.17 -68.24
N GLY A 148 29.51 -64.36 -69.56
CA GLY A 148 29.56 -63.25 -70.52
C GLY A 148 28.33 -62.34 -70.42
N LEU A 149 27.12 -62.91 -70.32
CA LEU A 149 25.88 -62.17 -70.14
C LEU A 149 25.89 -61.35 -68.85
N VAL A 150 26.27 -61.97 -67.72
CA VAL A 150 26.38 -61.29 -66.41
C VAL A 150 27.38 -60.13 -66.47
N LEU A 151 28.51 -60.33 -67.13
CA LEU A 151 29.51 -59.27 -67.29
C LEU A 151 28.98 -58.12 -68.16
N GLY A 152 28.26 -58.42 -69.24
CA GLY A 152 27.59 -57.44 -70.08
C GLY A 152 26.53 -56.62 -69.34
N PHE A 153 25.81 -57.26 -68.40
CA PHE A 153 24.90 -56.59 -67.47
C PHE A 153 25.67 -55.60 -66.58
N ILE A 154 26.73 -56.05 -65.90
CA ILE A 154 27.54 -55.20 -65.00
C ILE A 154 28.11 -54.00 -65.76
N GLN A 155 28.64 -54.22 -66.97
CA GLN A 155 29.18 -53.14 -67.81
C GLN A 155 28.13 -52.06 -68.13
N SER A 156 26.92 -52.49 -68.49
CA SER A 156 25.84 -51.57 -68.84
C SER A 156 25.27 -50.87 -67.62
N PHE A 157 25.20 -51.57 -66.49
CA PHE A 157 24.81 -50.98 -65.22
C PHE A 157 25.78 -49.88 -64.78
N ILE A 158 27.09 -50.12 -64.84
CA ILE A 158 28.11 -49.10 -64.54
C ILE A 158 27.96 -47.88 -65.46
N LEU A 159 27.74 -48.11 -66.76
CA LEU A 159 27.52 -47.02 -67.71
C LEU A 159 26.27 -46.20 -67.36
N ILE A 160 25.16 -46.85 -67.02
CA ILE A 160 23.92 -46.17 -66.63
C ILE A 160 24.11 -45.37 -65.34
N VAL A 161 24.75 -45.94 -64.31
CA VAL A 161 25.04 -45.24 -63.06
C VAL A 161 25.86 -43.98 -63.34
N MET A 162 26.91 -44.09 -64.16
CA MET A 162 27.76 -42.95 -64.52
C MET A 162 26.98 -41.84 -65.24
N ILE A 163 26.16 -42.19 -66.23
CA ILE A 163 25.33 -41.22 -66.94
C ILE A 163 24.30 -40.60 -65.97
N SER A 164 23.64 -41.42 -65.14
CA SER A 164 22.61 -40.97 -64.19
C SER A 164 23.15 -40.00 -63.14
N SER A 165 24.39 -40.22 -62.66
CA SER A 165 25.01 -39.37 -61.64
C SER A 165 25.18 -37.93 -62.12
N SER A 166 25.56 -37.76 -63.39
CA SER A 166 25.70 -36.43 -63.99
C SER A 166 24.35 -35.72 -64.14
N PHE A 167 23.29 -36.44 -64.51
CA PHE A 167 21.95 -35.86 -64.62
C PHE A 167 21.31 -35.58 -63.26
N ASN A 168 21.55 -36.41 -62.24
CA ASN A 168 21.05 -36.17 -60.88
C ASN A 168 21.68 -34.92 -60.24
N GLY A 169 22.95 -34.62 -60.54
CA GLY A 169 23.56 -33.35 -60.11
C GLY A 169 22.85 -32.13 -60.69
N ILE A 170 22.48 -32.18 -61.98
CA ILE A 170 21.72 -31.11 -62.65
C ILE A 170 20.29 -31.01 -62.09
N TYR A 171 19.64 -32.14 -61.82
CA TYR A 171 18.31 -32.16 -61.21
C TYR A 171 18.33 -31.59 -59.77
N GLY A 172 19.36 -31.92 -58.98
CA GLY A 172 19.55 -31.39 -57.63
C GLY A 172 19.74 -29.87 -57.60
N LEU A 173 20.41 -29.30 -58.61
CA LEU A 173 20.46 -27.86 -58.81
C LEU A 173 19.05 -27.29 -59.08
N LYS A 174 18.28 -27.89 -59.99
CA LYS A 174 16.91 -27.44 -60.31
C LYS A 174 16.01 -27.42 -59.07
N THR A 175 15.99 -28.50 -58.29
CA THR A 175 15.18 -28.58 -57.06
C THR A 175 15.64 -27.60 -55.98
N SER A 176 16.94 -27.28 -55.92
CA SER A 176 17.45 -26.25 -55.00
C SER A 176 17.02 -24.83 -55.40
N PHE A 177 16.73 -24.60 -56.69
CA PHE A 177 16.15 -23.34 -57.17
C PHE A 177 14.63 -23.30 -57.02
N GLU A 178 13.94 -24.43 -57.19
CA GLU A 178 12.47 -24.50 -57.11
C GLU A 178 11.92 -24.55 -55.67
N ASN A 179 12.63 -25.16 -54.71
CA ASN A 179 12.16 -25.30 -53.32
C ASN A 179 12.48 -24.07 -52.42
N LYS A 180 12.66 -22.88 -53.01
CA LYS A 180 12.89 -21.62 -52.28
C LYS A 180 11.80 -20.58 -52.57
N GLU A 181 10.56 -20.93 -52.23
CA GLU A 181 9.48 -20.00 -51.87
C GLU A 181 9.31 -20.21 -50.35
N GLU A 182 9.54 -19.26 -49.43
CA GLU A 182 8.66 -18.13 -49.06
C GLU A 182 9.42 -17.07 -48.22
N ASN A 183 10.48 -16.45 -48.73
CA ASN A 183 10.95 -15.16 -48.21
C ASN A 183 11.84 -14.47 -49.26
N PRO A 184 11.23 -13.78 -50.25
CA PRO A 184 11.95 -13.34 -51.45
C PRO A 184 12.87 -12.13 -51.24
N THR A 185 12.85 -11.45 -50.09
CA THR A 185 13.49 -10.13 -49.95
C THR A 185 14.72 -10.06 -49.04
N SER A 186 15.01 -11.04 -48.17
CA SER A 186 16.22 -10.97 -47.31
C SER A 186 17.39 -11.79 -47.87
N ALA A 187 17.15 -13.02 -48.32
CA ALA A 187 18.22 -13.92 -48.74
C ALA A 187 18.77 -13.63 -50.16
N LEU A 188 17.97 -13.04 -51.05
CA LEU A 188 18.42 -12.64 -52.38
C LEU A 188 19.19 -11.31 -52.31
N THR A 189 18.75 -10.38 -51.46
CA THR A 189 19.47 -9.13 -51.15
C THR A 189 20.81 -9.45 -50.50
N MET A 190 20.86 -10.37 -49.52
CA MET A 190 22.12 -10.88 -48.95
C MET A 190 23.11 -11.52 -49.94
N LYS A 191 22.65 -11.95 -51.13
CA LYS A 191 23.51 -12.56 -52.17
C LYS A 191 23.75 -11.67 -53.40
N LEU A 192 22.93 -10.65 -53.62
CA LEU A 192 23.05 -9.70 -54.73
C LEU A 192 23.61 -8.34 -54.30
N SER A 193 23.41 -7.91 -53.06
CA SER A 193 24.25 -6.88 -52.47
C SER A 193 25.59 -7.54 -52.16
N GLY A 194 26.52 -7.46 -53.11
CA GLY A 194 27.93 -7.46 -52.77
C GLY A 194 28.15 -6.30 -51.79
N ASN A 195 27.91 -6.57 -50.50
CA ASN A 195 28.69 -6.17 -49.36
C ASN A 195 29.49 -4.88 -49.67
N PHE A 196 28.83 -3.72 -49.62
CA PHE A 196 29.36 -2.47 -50.16
C PHE A 196 30.70 -2.08 -49.48
N MET A 197 30.86 -2.42 -48.19
CA MET A 197 32.12 -2.31 -47.44
C MET A 197 33.11 -3.45 -47.70
N PHE A 198 32.65 -4.67 -47.98
CA PHE A 198 33.52 -5.80 -48.34
C PHE A 198 34.13 -5.63 -49.73
N ASP A 199 33.38 -5.08 -50.68
CA ASP A 199 33.93 -4.68 -51.98
C ASP A 199 34.94 -3.54 -51.81
N ARG A 200 34.77 -2.64 -50.82
CA ARG A 200 35.79 -1.67 -50.39
C ARG A 200 37.02 -2.32 -49.75
N LEU A 201 36.86 -3.30 -48.86
CA LEU A 201 37.96 -4.10 -48.26
C LEU A 201 38.92 -4.64 -49.33
N PHE A 202 38.40 -4.99 -50.51
CA PHE A 202 39.20 -5.51 -51.63
C PHE A 202 39.51 -4.50 -52.74
N LYS A 203 38.90 -3.31 -52.78
CA LYS A 203 39.11 -2.29 -53.84
C LYS A 203 39.85 -1.03 -53.42
N THR A 204 39.95 -0.66 -52.14
CA THR A 204 40.61 0.60 -51.75
C THR A 204 42.03 0.39 -51.25
N ASP A 205 43.00 0.95 -51.99
CA ASP A 205 44.31 1.33 -51.45
C ASP A 205 44.07 2.30 -50.29
N TYR A 206 44.15 1.82 -49.06
CA TYR A 206 44.01 2.68 -47.89
C TYR A 206 45.31 3.48 -47.73
N ARG A 207 45.25 4.79 -48.00
CA ARG A 207 46.41 5.72 -47.92
C ARG A 207 47.63 5.35 -48.79
N GLY A 208 47.48 4.51 -49.81
CA GLY A 208 48.58 4.14 -50.70
C GLY A 208 49.59 3.14 -50.12
N GLU A 209 49.25 2.42 -49.04
CA GLU A 209 50.06 1.34 -48.47
C GLU A 209 49.34 -0.01 -48.58
N GLU A 210 50.07 -1.07 -48.93
CA GLU A 210 49.55 -2.45 -48.93
C GLU A 210 49.16 -2.85 -47.50
N ILE A 211 47.86 -2.86 -47.18
CA ILE A 211 47.40 -3.47 -45.91
C ILE A 211 47.75 -4.95 -45.96
N LEU A 212 48.61 -5.39 -45.03
CA LEU A 212 49.00 -6.79 -44.85
C LEU A 212 47.86 -7.56 -44.16
N PHE A 213 46.74 -7.75 -44.87
CA PHE A 213 45.57 -8.54 -44.43
C PHE A 213 45.95 -9.93 -43.89
N ARG A 214 47.09 -10.46 -44.36
CA ARG A 214 47.69 -11.71 -43.90
C ARG A 214 48.09 -11.68 -42.41
N LYS A 215 48.64 -10.58 -41.91
CA LYS A 215 49.09 -10.43 -40.51
C LYS A 215 47.89 -10.35 -39.58
N ASP A 216 46.83 -9.66 -39.98
CA ASP A 216 45.58 -9.58 -39.23
C ASP A 216 44.84 -10.93 -39.19
N ILE A 217 44.84 -11.69 -40.29
CA ILE A 217 44.34 -13.08 -40.32
C ILE A 217 45.18 -13.98 -39.40
N GLU A 218 46.50 -13.83 -39.38
CA GLU A 218 47.38 -14.59 -38.48
C GLU A 218 47.11 -14.26 -37.01
N SER A 219 46.85 -12.98 -36.66
CA SER A 219 46.40 -12.54 -35.33
C SER A 219 45.06 -13.15 -34.94
N LEU A 220 44.05 -13.09 -35.82
CA LEU A 220 42.73 -13.71 -35.60
C LEU A 220 42.81 -15.25 -35.51
N TYR A 221 43.67 -15.88 -36.29
CA TYR A 221 43.89 -17.33 -36.25
C TYR A 221 44.63 -17.79 -34.98
N SER A 222 45.51 -16.94 -34.44
CA SER A 222 46.17 -17.21 -33.16
C SER A 222 45.20 -17.20 -31.98
N LEU A 223 44.19 -16.32 -32.01
CA LEU A 223 43.07 -16.33 -31.05
C LEU A 223 42.28 -17.64 -31.08
N GLN A 224 41.97 -18.16 -32.28
CA GLN A 224 41.22 -19.41 -32.45
C GLN A 224 41.84 -20.59 -31.68
N LYS A 225 43.18 -20.60 -31.54
CA LYS A 225 43.91 -21.66 -30.82
C LYS A 225 43.88 -21.54 -29.30
N ASN A 226 43.62 -20.34 -28.76
CA ASN A 226 43.72 -20.03 -27.33
C ASN A 226 42.38 -19.57 -26.73
N PHE A 227 41.23 -19.96 -27.30
CA PHE A 227 39.89 -19.65 -26.78
C PHE A 227 39.70 -20.21 -25.35
N GLN A 228 40.13 -19.46 -24.34
CA GLN A 228 39.75 -19.67 -22.95
C GLN A 228 39.15 -18.43 -22.29
N ALA A 229 39.19 -17.25 -22.91
CA ALA A 229 38.50 -16.07 -22.39
C ALA A 229 38.05 -15.11 -23.51
N ASN A 230 36.85 -14.54 -23.38
CA ASN A 230 36.31 -13.49 -24.27
C ASN A 230 37.15 -12.19 -24.24
N GLU A 231 38.10 -12.09 -23.32
CA GLU A 231 38.88 -10.90 -22.98
C GLU A 231 39.89 -10.50 -24.06
N ASP A 232 40.41 -11.48 -24.80
CA ASP A 232 41.47 -11.25 -25.79
C ASP A 232 40.93 -10.72 -27.13
N ILE A 233 39.62 -10.86 -27.37
CA ILE A 233 39.01 -10.54 -28.67
C ILE A 233 38.98 -9.03 -28.92
N LEU A 234 38.56 -8.23 -27.93
CA LEU A 234 38.46 -6.77 -28.10
C LEU A 234 39.84 -6.11 -28.25
N ILE A 235 40.84 -6.58 -27.50
CA ILE A 235 42.22 -6.08 -27.58
C ILE A 235 42.79 -6.38 -28.96
N VAL A 236 42.71 -7.64 -29.39
CA VAL A 236 43.24 -8.06 -30.68
C VAL A 236 42.51 -7.34 -31.82
N LEU A 237 41.19 -7.18 -31.74
CA LEU A 237 40.42 -6.42 -32.73
C LEU A 237 40.82 -4.94 -32.78
N ALA A 238 41.16 -4.30 -31.66
CA ALA A 238 41.63 -2.92 -31.64
C ALA A 238 43.04 -2.77 -32.27
N ASP A 239 43.88 -3.80 -32.14
CA ASP A 239 45.26 -3.82 -32.63
C ASP A 239 45.41 -4.20 -34.11
N LEU A 240 44.34 -4.68 -34.77
CA LEU A 240 44.38 -4.98 -36.21
C LEU A 240 44.61 -3.71 -37.04
N GLU A 241 45.38 -3.83 -38.13
CA GLU A 241 45.51 -2.72 -39.08
C GLU A 241 44.21 -2.49 -39.85
N SER A 242 43.42 -3.55 -40.03
CA SER A 242 42.13 -3.56 -40.73
C SER A 242 40.90 -3.26 -39.85
N THR A 243 41.06 -2.93 -38.57
CA THR A 243 39.94 -2.70 -37.61
C THR A 243 38.86 -1.77 -38.14
N GLU A 244 39.26 -0.63 -38.72
CA GLU A 244 38.31 0.38 -39.23
C GLU A 244 37.38 -0.18 -40.31
N ILE A 245 37.85 -1.17 -41.05
CA ILE A 245 37.09 -1.77 -42.14
C ILE A 245 36.37 -3.05 -41.69
N VAL A 246 37.04 -3.89 -40.89
CA VAL A 246 36.48 -5.14 -40.35
C VAL A 246 35.32 -4.84 -39.40
N SER A 247 35.48 -3.89 -38.47
CA SER A 247 34.43 -3.56 -37.50
C SER A 247 33.21 -2.92 -38.15
N ALA A 248 33.42 -1.99 -39.09
CA ALA A 248 32.32 -1.40 -39.85
C ALA A 248 31.55 -2.45 -40.68
N THR A 249 32.27 -3.43 -41.24
CA THR A 249 31.66 -4.58 -41.92
C THR A 249 30.87 -5.46 -40.96
N ILE A 250 31.36 -5.70 -39.75
CA ILE A 250 30.64 -6.47 -38.71
C ILE A 250 29.34 -5.76 -38.33
N VAL A 251 29.37 -4.43 -38.18
CA VAL A 251 28.17 -3.62 -37.88
C VAL A 251 27.16 -3.68 -39.03
N GLU A 252 27.62 -3.56 -40.29
CA GLU A 252 26.77 -3.71 -41.48
C GLU A 252 26.09 -5.09 -41.48
N LEU A 253 26.87 -6.16 -41.27
CA LEU A 253 26.36 -7.53 -41.20
C LEU A 253 25.38 -7.73 -40.03
N TYR A 254 25.62 -7.07 -38.90
CA TYR A 254 24.70 -7.09 -37.76
C TYR A 254 23.35 -6.47 -38.14
N PHE A 255 23.32 -5.26 -38.72
CA PHE A 255 22.07 -4.64 -39.16
C PHE A 255 21.33 -5.47 -40.21
N LEU A 256 22.06 -6.01 -41.19
CA LEU A 256 21.47 -6.90 -42.20
C LEU A 256 20.90 -8.18 -41.56
N SER A 257 21.53 -8.71 -40.51
CA SER A 257 21.00 -9.86 -39.76
C SER A 257 19.69 -9.54 -39.02
N LYS A 258 19.46 -8.26 -38.71
CA LYS A 258 18.24 -7.74 -38.10
C LYS A 258 17.18 -7.30 -39.12
N GLY A 259 17.45 -7.45 -40.41
CA GLY A 259 16.54 -7.04 -41.47
C GLY A 259 16.44 -5.52 -41.64
N VAL A 260 17.39 -4.77 -41.11
CA VAL A 260 17.46 -3.31 -41.22
C VAL A 260 17.96 -2.95 -42.62
N ALA A 261 17.19 -2.15 -43.35
CA ALA A 261 17.61 -1.62 -44.63
C ALA A 261 18.65 -0.50 -44.41
N LEU A 262 19.85 -0.68 -44.95
CA LEU A 262 20.93 0.29 -44.85
C LEU A 262 20.90 1.21 -46.07
N ASP A 263 20.55 2.48 -45.87
CA ASP A 263 20.65 3.50 -46.91
C ASP A 263 22.08 4.08 -47.00
N GLU A 264 22.33 4.89 -48.04
CA GLU A 264 23.66 5.49 -48.26
C GLU A 264 24.09 6.40 -47.10
N GLU A 265 23.15 7.03 -46.41
CA GLU A 265 23.43 7.94 -45.29
C GLU A 265 23.90 7.16 -44.06
N MET A 266 23.19 6.10 -43.68
CA MET A 266 23.54 5.21 -42.57
C MET A 266 24.88 4.50 -42.85
N ILE A 267 25.11 4.00 -44.07
CA ILE A 267 26.39 3.39 -44.46
C ILE A 267 27.54 4.42 -44.37
N SER A 268 27.31 5.64 -44.85
CA SER A 268 28.28 6.73 -44.75
C SER A 268 28.60 7.09 -43.29
N SER A 269 27.59 7.10 -42.42
CA SER A 269 27.75 7.39 -41.00
C SER A 269 28.51 6.27 -40.26
N ILE A 270 28.12 5.01 -40.47
CA ILE A 270 28.81 3.81 -39.95
C ILE A 270 30.28 3.79 -40.40
N GLY A 271 30.56 4.16 -41.65
CA GLY A 271 31.92 4.18 -42.21
C GLY A 271 32.82 5.31 -41.70
N LYS A 272 32.27 6.32 -41.01
CA LYS A 272 33.04 7.43 -40.41
C LYS A 272 33.42 7.20 -38.95
N ILE A 273 32.87 6.16 -38.32
CA ILE A 273 33.12 5.81 -36.92
C ILE A 273 34.60 5.38 -36.78
N PRO A 274 35.36 5.92 -35.81
CA PRO A 274 36.76 5.55 -35.57
C PRO A 274 36.85 4.28 -34.71
N TYR A 275 36.60 3.11 -35.30
CA TYR A 275 36.40 1.84 -34.60
C TYR A 275 37.57 1.43 -33.69
N ARG A 276 38.81 1.77 -34.03
CA ARG A 276 39.94 1.48 -33.14
C ARG A 276 39.82 2.21 -31.79
N LYS A 277 39.35 3.46 -31.82
CA LYS A 277 39.10 4.25 -30.60
C LYS A 277 37.90 3.70 -29.84
N GLU A 278 36.83 3.37 -30.56
CA GLU A 278 35.58 2.81 -30.01
C GLU A 278 35.83 1.49 -29.29
N LEU A 279 36.54 0.54 -29.93
CA LEU A 279 36.87 -0.75 -29.33
C LEU A 279 37.73 -0.61 -28.07
N LYS A 280 38.64 0.37 -28.04
CA LYS A 280 39.41 0.67 -26.84
C LYS A 280 38.49 1.10 -25.69
N HIS A 281 37.56 2.02 -25.94
CA HIS A 281 36.60 2.45 -24.92
C HIS A 281 35.67 1.31 -24.47
N LEU A 282 35.18 0.48 -25.40
CA LEU A 282 34.40 -0.72 -25.07
C LEU A 282 35.20 -1.72 -24.22
N TYR A 283 36.49 -1.90 -24.53
CA TYR A 283 37.38 -2.74 -23.74
C TYR A 283 37.61 -2.18 -22.34
N ASP A 284 37.90 -0.89 -22.21
CA ASP A 284 38.13 -0.22 -20.92
C ASP A 284 36.85 -0.31 -20.05
N ALA A 285 35.67 -0.07 -20.63
CA ALA A 285 34.37 -0.28 -19.97
C ALA A 285 34.15 -1.72 -19.53
N TYR A 286 34.51 -2.70 -20.38
CA TYR A 286 34.38 -4.12 -20.06
C TYR A 286 35.30 -4.55 -18.91
N GLN A 287 36.51 -4.01 -18.81
CA GLN A 287 37.41 -4.31 -17.68
C GLN A 287 36.83 -3.79 -16.36
N LEU A 288 36.33 -2.55 -16.35
CA LEU A 288 35.64 -1.98 -15.18
C LEU A 288 34.38 -2.78 -14.81
N LEU A 289 33.62 -3.26 -15.79
CA LEU A 289 32.43 -4.10 -15.55
C LEU A 289 32.75 -5.38 -14.79
N LYS A 290 33.95 -5.96 -14.95
CA LYS A 290 34.38 -7.15 -14.18
C LYS A 290 34.69 -6.85 -12.73
N GLU A 291 34.99 -5.60 -12.40
CA GLU A 291 35.23 -5.18 -11.03
C GLU A 291 33.91 -5.09 -10.24
N LEU A 292 32.77 -5.01 -10.93
CA LEU A 292 31.45 -5.06 -10.32
C LEU A 292 31.06 -6.49 -9.94
N ASP A 293 30.47 -6.65 -8.76
CA ASP A 293 29.85 -7.92 -8.36
C ASP A 293 28.51 -8.09 -9.08
N LEU A 294 28.53 -8.69 -10.28
CA LEU A 294 27.33 -8.97 -11.07
C LEU A 294 26.36 -9.96 -10.39
N LYS A 295 26.74 -10.57 -9.25
CA LYS A 295 25.82 -11.37 -8.43
C LYS A 295 24.95 -10.53 -7.52
N GLU A 296 25.37 -9.30 -7.22
CA GLU A 296 24.56 -8.33 -6.50
C GLU A 296 23.35 -7.98 -7.36
N LYS A 297 22.16 -8.27 -6.82
CA LYS A 297 20.89 -8.08 -7.53
C LYS A 297 20.42 -6.63 -7.42
N ASN A 298 20.85 -5.92 -6.40
CA ASN A 298 20.51 -4.52 -6.22
C ASN A 298 21.56 -3.62 -6.87
N LEU A 299 21.21 -3.08 -8.04
CA LEU A 299 22.09 -2.20 -8.82
C LEU A 299 22.60 -1.00 -7.99
N LEU A 300 21.83 -0.51 -7.02
CA LEU A 300 22.21 0.64 -6.18
C LEU A 300 23.39 0.34 -5.23
N ASN A 301 23.67 -0.94 -4.98
CA ASN A 301 24.85 -1.36 -4.20
C ASN A 301 26.15 -1.33 -5.02
N TRP A 302 26.08 -1.15 -6.35
CA TRP A 302 27.25 -1.08 -7.20
C TRP A 302 28.09 0.18 -6.90
N ASP A 303 29.40 0.09 -7.11
CA ASP A 303 30.31 1.21 -6.88
C ASP A 303 30.02 2.33 -7.89
N GLU A 304 29.75 3.53 -7.38
CA GLU A 304 29.36 4.68 -8.19
C GLU A 304 30.49 5.15 -9.10
N ASN A 305 31.73 5.12 -8.61
CA ASN A 305 32.88 5.53 -9.40
C ASN A 305 33.11 4.55 -10.56
N ILE A 306 32.88 3.26 -10.32
CA ILE A 306 33.02 2.24 -11.38
C ILE A 306 31.93 2.45 -12.44
N ILE A 307 30.68 2.69 -12.04
CA ILE A 307 29.57 2.97 -12.98
C ILE A 307 29.81 4.24 -13.77
N GLN A 308 30.24 5.33 -13.12
CA GLN A 308 30.58 6.58 -13.79
C GLN A 308 31.72 6.40 -14.80
N ASN A 309 32.76 5.63 -14.47
CA ASN A 309 33.86 5.37 -15.39
C ASN A 309 33.44 4.47 -16.56
N ILE A 310 32.59 3.46 -16.32
CA ILE A 310 31.99 2.64 -17.39
C ILE A 310 31.19 3.54 -18.34
N SER A 311 30.30 4.38 -17.79
CA SER A 311 29.49 5.30 -18.57
C SER A 311 30.33 6.33 -19.33
N LEU A 312 31.41 6.85 -18.73
CA LEU A 312 32.34 7.76 -19.40
C LEU A 312 32.97 7.12 -20.64
N HIS A 313 33.35 5.85 -20.57
CA HIS A 313 33.88 5.12 -21.72
C HIS A 313 32.80 4.79 -22.75
N LEU A 314 31.64 4.30 -22.33
CA LEU A 314 30.54 3.94 -23.23
C LEU A 314 29.94 5.17 -23.94
N SER A 315 29.78 6.30 -23.25
CA SER A 315 29.30 7.56 -23.85
C SER A 315 30.26 8.15 -24.89
N GLN A 316 31.52 7.68 -24.93
CA GLN A 316 32.49 8.04 -25.98
C GLN A 316 32.41 7.11 -27.20
N CYS A 317 31.51 6.12 -27.18
CA CYS A 317 31.35 5.12 -28.23
C CYS A 317 30.18 5.44 -29.16
N SER A 318 30.42 6.22 -30.22
CA SER A 318 29.40 6.59 -31.22
C SER A 318 28.75 5.39 -31.92
N ILE A 319 29.39 4.22 -31.93
CA ILE A 319 28.79 2.99 -32.45
C ILE A 319 27.50 2.61 -31.71
N LEU A 320 27.40 2.93 -30.42
CA LEU A 320 26.25 2.61 -29.57
C LEU A 320 24.97 3.30 -30.04
N ASP A 321 25.06 4.53 -30.57
CA ASP A 321 23.91 5.27 -31.11
C ASP A 321 23.26 4.53 -32.29
N PHE A 322 23.99 3.66 -32.97
CA PHE A 322 23.46 2.86 -34.07
C PHE A 322 22.97 1.49 -33.61
N VAL A 323 23.76 0.78 -32.78
CA VAL A 323 23.50 -0.63 -32.47
C VAL A 323 22.61 -0.86 -31.26
N CYS A 324 22.57 0.06 -30.29
CA CYS A 324 21.92 -0.17 -29.00
C CYS A 324 20.42 -0.39 -29.09
N SER A 325 19.68 0.35 -29.93
CA SER A 325 18.23 0.13 -30.07
C SER A 325 17.93 -1.33 -30.45
N TYR A 326 18.74 -1.94 -31.32
CA TYR A 326 18.56 -3.33 -31.73
C TYR A 326 19.05 -4.32 -30.67
N LEU A 327 20.18 -4.03 -30.01
CA LEU A 327 20.68 -4.86 -28.92
C LEU A 327 19.65 -4.91 -27.78
N ILE A 328 19.01 -3.79 -27.47
CA ILE A 328 18.00 -3.73 -26.43
C ILE A 328 16.80 -4.58 -26.82
N TYR A 329 16.28 -4.49 -28.04
CA TYR A 329 15.19 -5.39 -28.46
C TYR A 329 15.55 -6.89 -28.38
N ASP A 330 16.79 -7.27 -28.69
CA ASP A 330 17.22 -8.67 -28.66
C ASP A 330 17.42 -9.21 -27.25
N TYR A 331 18.02 -8.40 -26.38
CA TYR A 331 18.51 -8.86 -25.08
C TYR A 331 17.58 -8.44 -23.94
N LEU A 332 16.97 -7.26 -23.98
CA LEU A 332 16.13 -6.73 -22.89
C LEU A 332 14.99 -7.68 -22.50
N PRO A 333 14.24 -8.33 -23.43
CA PRO A 333 13.18 -9.25 -23.06
C PRO A 333 13.64 -10.46 -22.22
N ASN A 334 14.93 -10.82 -22.31
CA ASN A 334 15.50 -11.92 -21.53
C ASN A 334 15.86 -11.52 -20.10
N TYR A 335 16.01 -10.21 -19.83
CA TYR A 335 16.46 -9.68 -18.54
C TYR A 335 15.39 -8.89 -17.80
N ILE A 336 14.47 -8.25 -18.53
CA ILE A 336 13.41 -7.43 -17.97
C ILE A 336 12.09 -7.81 -18.65
N ASN A 337 11.16 -8.34 -17.85
CA ASN A 337 9.79 -8.58 -18.30
C ASN A 337 9.04 -7.23 -18.29
N LEU A 338 9.33 -6.38 -19.27
CA LEU A 338 8.58 -5.15 -19.44
C LEU A 338 7.18 -5.50 -19.93
N SER A 339 6.16 -5.15 -19.15
CA SER A 339 4.76 -5.35 -19.51
C SER A 339 4.25 -4.32 -20.51
N PHE A 340 5.13 -3.47 -21.04
CA PHE A 340 4.79 -2.32 -21.88
C PHE A 340 5.84 -2.07 -22.96
N ASP A 341 5.39 -1.55 -24.09
CA ASP A 341 6.25 -1.20 -25.23
C ASP A 341 6.98 0.12 -24.94
N ILE A 342 8.31 0.08 -24.99
CA ILE A 342 9.16 1.27 -24.87
C ILE A 342 9.57 1.70 -26.29
N ASN A 343 9.25 2.94 -26.65
CA ASN A 343 9.75 3.61 -27.84
C ASN A 343 11.24 3.97 -27.65
N ILE A 344 12.11 3.24 -28.31
CA ILE A 344 13.56 3.46 -28.30
C ILE A 344 14.09 3.99 -29.65
N ASP A 345 13.18 4.48 -30.49
CA ASP A 345 13.52 5.07 -31.78
C ASP A 345 14.14 6.45 -31.55
N GLU A 346 15.14 6.78 -32.38
CA GLU A 346 15.85 8.07 -32.37
C GLU A 346 16.55 8.44 -31.05
N VAL A 347 16.75 7.47 -30.15
CA VAL A 347 17.47 7.67 -28.88
C VAL A 347 18.97 7.75 -29.12
N LEU A 348 19.60 8.85 -28.67
CA LEU A 348 21.06 9.01 -28.67
C LEU A 348 21.67 8.29 -27.45
N TRP A 349 21.94 6.99 -27.60
CA TRP A 349 22.43 6.12 -26.53
C TRP A 349 23.70 6.61 -25.83
N THR A 350 24.62 7.25 -26.51
CA THR A 350 25.82 7.84 -25.90
C THR A 350 25.46 8.93 -24.88
N LYS A 351 24.47 9.76 -25.19
CA LYS A 351 23.89 10.75 -24.28
C LYS A 351 23.12 10.07 -23.15
N GLU A 352 22.26 9.10 -23.47
CA GLU A 352 21.47 8.38 -22.45
C GLU A 352 22.32 7.64 -21.42
N ILE A 353 23.39 6.97 -21.85
CA ILE A 353 24.28 6.25 -20.95
C ILE A 353 24.93 7.22 -19.95
N ARG A 354 25.28 8.43 -20.38
CA ARG A 354 25.80 9.49 -19.50
C ARG A 354 24.71 9.93 -18.51
N ILE A 355 23.53 10.27 -19.01
CA ILE A 355 22.39 10.72 -18.18
C ILE A 355 22.02 9.66 -17.13
N ILE A 356 21.88 8.39 -17.52
CA ILE A 356 21.55 7.28 -16.61
C ILE A 356 22.61 7.13 -15.52
N SER A 357 23.89 7.31 -15.84
CA SER A 357 24.97 7.25 -14.85
C SER A 357 24.96 8.43 -13.88
N GLU A 358 24.64 9.63 -14.35
CA GLU A 358 24.49 10.81 -13.49
C GLU A 358 23.27 10.63 -12.56
N ILE A 359 22.14 10.17 -13.11
CA ILE A 359 20.96 9.78 -12.35
C ILE A 359 21.32 8.74 -11.28
N PHE A 360 22.09 7.71 -11.62
CA PHE A 360 22.53 6.69 -10.68
C PHE A 360 23.30 7.30 -9.49
N GLY A 361 24.22 8.22 -9.76
CA GLY A 361 24.97 8.93 -8.71
C GLY A 361 24.07 9.78 -7.81
N ILE A 362 23.08 10.47 -8.39
CA ILE A 362 22.10 11.25 -7.62
C ILE A 362 21.24 10.34 -6.73
N LEU A 363 20.70 9.24 -7.27
CA LEU A 363 19.87 8.30 -6.50
C LEU A 363 20.65 7.72 -5.31
N LYS A 364 21.93 7.40 -5.50
CA LYS A 364 22.81 6.94 -4.41
C LYS A 364 23.08 8.03 -3.37
N SER A 365 23.30 9.26 -3.81
CA SER A 365 23.52 10.42 -2.94
C SER A 365 22.27 10.76 -2.11
N LEU A 366 21.09 10.62 -2.71
CA LEU A 366 19.79 10.70 -2.04
C LEU A 366 19.57 9.57 -1.03
N GLY A 367 20.43 8.56 -0.99
CA GLY A 367 20.41 7.48 0.01
C GLY A 367 19.41 6.37 -0.30
N ILE A 368 18.93 6.29 -1.54
CA ILE A 368 17.98 5.27 -1.97
C ILE A 368 18.68 3.91 -1.92
N LYS A 369 18.23 3.04 -1.01
CA LYS A 369 18.82 1.70 -0.83
C LYS A 369 18.06 0.66 -1.60
N ASN A 370 16.75 0.81 -1.73
CA ASN A 370 15.89 -0.12 -2.46
C ASN A 370 15.08 0.62 -3.54
N SER A 371 14.38 -0.12 -4.38
CA SER A 371 13.52 0.46 -5.42
C SER A 371 12.30 1.23 -4.89
N ALA A 372 12.10 1.29 -3.57
CA ALA A 372 10.99 2.02 -2.97
C ALA A 372 11.33 3.50 -2.79
N ILE A 373 10.38 4.38 -3.11
CA ILE A 373 10.52 5.83 -2.99
C ILE A 373 10.58 6.30 -1.52
N ASN A 374 10.35 5.40 -0.56
CA ASN A 374 10.38 5.67 0.88
C ASN A 374 11.80 5.91 1.44
N ASP A 375 12.85 5.91 0.62
CA ASP A 375 14.22 6.24 1.05
C ASP A 375 14.68 7.63 0.57
N PHE A 376 13.81 8.42 -0.08
CA PHE A 376 14.20 9.73 -0.61
C PHE A 376 14.54 10.72 0.51
N LYS A 377 15.78 11.23 0.50
CA LYS A 377 16.14 12.44 1.24
C LYS A 377 15.57 13.68 0.55
N ASN A 378 15.09 14.61 1.35
CA ASN A 378 14.60 15.90 0.86
C ASN A 378 15.76 16.87 0.56
N ASP A 379 16.46 16.61 -0.54
CA ASP A 379 17.48 17.52 -1.08
C ASP A 379 16.96 18.20 -2.34
N GLN A 380 16.60 19.48 -2.20
CA GLN A 380 15.96 20.23 -3.27
C GLN A 380 16.84 20.37 -4.53
N GLU A 381 18.14 20.55 -4.34
CA GLU A 381 19.08 20.70 -5.45
C GLU A 381 19.23 19.38 -6.21
N MET A 382 19.43 18.28 -5.48
CA MET A 382 19.56 16.94 -6.08
C MET A 382 18.28 16.48 -6.76
N ILE A 383 17.10 16.68 -6.15
CA ILE A 383 15.82 16.29 -6.77
C ILE A 383 15.56 17.10 -8.04
N THR A 384 15.80 18.42 -8.01
CA THR A 384 15.65 19.26 -9.20
C THR A 384 16.62 18.83 -10.29
N HIS A 385 17.88 18.53 -9.94
CA HIS A 385 18.87 18.04 -10.90
C HIS A 385 18.52 16.66 -11.49
N PHE A 386 18.03 15.74 -10.66
CA PHE A 386 17.53 14.44 -11.10
C PHE A 386 16.39 14.58 -12.10
N VAL A 387 15.41 15.43 -11.81
CA VAL A 387 14.27 15.67 -12.70
C VAL A 387 14.71 16.36 -13.99
N HIS A 388 15.65 17.30 -13.91
CA HIS A 388 16.24 17.91 -15.09
C HIS A 388 16.87 16.86 -16.02
N LEU A 389 17.69 15.96 -15.47
CA LEU A 389 18.32 14.88 -16.23
C LEU A 389 17.29 13.91 -16.84
N LEU A 390 16.19 13.61 -16.14
CA LEU A 390 15.09 12.83 -16.71
C LEU A 390 14.47 13.55 -17.91
N PHE A 391 14.23 14.85 -17.84
CA PHE A 391 13.69 15.62 -18.96
C PHE A 391 14.73 15.93 -20.05
N GLU A 392 16.03 15.73 -19.80
CA GLU A 392 17.05 15.68 -20.86
C GLU A 392 17.12 14.31 -21.55
N SER A 393 16.61 13.23 -20.93
CA SER A 393 16.63 11.88 -21.48
C SER A 393 15.61 11.72 -22.61
N ASP A 394 16.11 11.39 -23.80
CA ASP A 394 15.31 11.05 -24.97
C ASP A 394 14.46 9.79 -24.68
N LEU A 395 15.03 8.85 -23.92
CA LEU A 395 14.32 7.64 -23.49
C LEU A 395 13.14 7.98 -22.58
N PHE A 396 13.31 8.88 -21.62
CA PHE A 396 12.21 9.29 -20.75
C PHE A 396 11.16 10.09 -21.53
N ILE A 397 11.56 11.08 -22.32
CA ILE A 397 10.64 11.93 -23.09
C ILE A 397 9.77 11.08 -24.04
N ASN A 398 10.39 10.16 -24.79
CA ASN A 398 9.68 9.31 -25.75
C ASN A 398 8.71 8.33 -25.10
N ASN A 399 8.85 8.09 -23.79
CA ASN A 399 8.10 7.09 -23.03
C ASN A 399 7.41 7.65 -21.79
N GLN A 400 7.27 8.97 -21.70
CA GLN A 400 6.91 9.66 -20.48
C GLN A 400 5.60 9.12 -19.88
N GLU A 401 4.55 9.02 -20.69
CA GLU A 401 3.23 8.54 -20.25
C GLU A 401 3.29 7.10 -19.70
N VAL A 402 3.97 6.21 -20.41
CA VAL A 402 4.06 4.79 -20.04
C VAL A 402 4.89 4.61 -18.77
N LEU A 403 6.03 5.31 -18.68
CA LEU A 403 6.90 5.28 -17.51
C LEU A 403 6.18 5.87 -16.30
N ILE A 404 5.55 7.03 -16.41
CA ILE A 404 4.79 7.63 -15.30
C ILE A 404 3.70 6.67 -14.83
N ASN A 405 2.89 6.12 -15.73
CA ASN A 405 1.80 5.21 -15.35
C ASN A 405 2.34 3.96 -14.66
N HIS A 406 3.43 3.39 -15.16
CA HIS A 406 4.05 2.22 -14.54
C HIS A 406 4.66 2.55 -13.17
N TYR A 407 5.39 3.67 -13.05
CA TYR A 407 6.03 4.08 -11.80
C TYR A 407 5.01 4.52 -10.75
N ALA A 408 4.01 5.29 -11.15
CA ALA A 408 2.93 5.74 -10.28
C ALA A 408 2.15 4.56 -9.71
N THR A 409 1.89 3.52 -10.51
CA THR A 409 1.16 2.33 -10.05
C THR A 409 2.02 1.36 -9.23
N SER A 410 3.33 1.30 -9.47
CA SER A 410 4.19 0.25 -8.90
C SER A 410 5.04 0.71 -7.72
N TYR A 411 5.43 1.99 -7.65
CA TYR A 411 6.45 2.45 -6.70
C TYR A 411 6.04 3.64 -5.83
N LEU A 412 4.97 4.37 -6.16
CA LEU A 412 4.41 5.35 -5.23
C LEU A 412 3.71 4.64 -4.05
N PRO A 413 3.76 5.22 -2.83
CA PRO A 413 2.94 4.79 -1.71
C PRO A 413 1.47 4.65 -2.11
N GLU A 414 0.77 3.62 -1.62
CA GLU A 414 -0.59 3.28 -2.08
C GLU A 414 -1.56 4.46 -1.98
N GLU A 415 -1.36 5.30 -0.96
CA GLU A 415 -2.14 6.48 -0.67
C GLU A 415 -2.01 7.51 -1.81
N ILE A 416 -0.80 7.66 -2.37
CA ILE A 416 -0.46 8.64 -3.42
C ILE A 416 -0.86 8.16 -4.82
N ARG A 417 -1.05 6.85 -5.03
CA ARG A 417 -1.42 6.28 -6.34
C ARG A 417 -2.74 6.81 -6.90
N LEU A 418 -3.56 7.43 -6.06
CA LEU A 418 -4.83 8.04 -6.47
C LEU A 418 -4.65 9.36 -7.23
N ILE A 419 -3.50 10.03 -7.12
CA ILE A 419 -3.23 11.31 -7.79
C ILE A 419 -3.20 11.09 -9.30
N GLN A 420 -4.06 11.82 -10.02
CA GLN A 420 -4.10 11.80 -11.48
C GLN A 420 -3.00 12.71 -12.03
N ILE A 421 -1.99 12.10 -12.65
CA ILE A 421 -0.85 12.80 -13.24
C ILE A 421 -1.16 13.08 -14.71
N ASN A 422 -1.68 14.27 -15.01
CA ASN A 422 -1.93 14.75 -16.37
C ASN A 422 -0.91 15.83 -16.76
N ASN A 423 -0.39 15.77 -18.00
CA ASN A 423 0.54 16.78 -18.56
C ASN A 423 1.76 17.08 -17.66
N LEU A 424 2.51 16.04 -17.29
CA LEU A 424 3.68 16.18 -16.43
C LEU A 424 4.77 17.04 -17.11
N SER A 425 5.15 18.15 -16.47
CA SER A 425 6.32 18.95 -16.84
C SER A 425 7.47 18.72 -15.87
N GLU A 426 8.67 19.18 -16.24
CA GLU A 426 9.87 19.12 -15.39
C GLU A 426 9.61 19.74 -14.01
N THR A 427 9.03 20.94 -13.97
CA THR A 427 8.69 21.62 -12.72
C THR A 427 7.64 20.86 -11.90
N GLU A 428 6.64 20.25 -12.55
CA GLU A 428 5.61 19.49 -11.86
C GLU A 428 6.17 18.20 -11.22
N LEU A 429 7.01 17.45 -11.94
CA LEU A 429 7.64 16.25 -11.39
C LEU A 429 8.55 16.58 -10.22
N ALA A 430 9.34 17.66 -10.32
CA ALA A 430 10.19 18.13 -9.24
C ALA A 430 9.37 18.44 -7.98
N ASN A 431 8.28 19.20 -8.11
CA ASN A 431 7.43 19.55 -6.97
C ASN A 431 6.75 18.34 -6.32
N ILE A 432 6.29 17.36 -7.12
CA ILE A 432 5.71 16.11 -6.61
C ILE A 432 6.76 15.30 -5.83
N LEU A 433 7.96 15.14 -6.38
CA LEU A 433 9.03 14.39 -5.71
C LEU A 433 9.53 15.12 -4.44
N LEU A 434 9.59 16.46 -4.45
CA LEU A 434 9.90 17.25 -3.25
C LEU A 434 8.84 17.07 -2.17
N PHE A 435 7.56 17.08 -2.54
CA PHE A 435 6.46 16.81 -1.61
C PHE A 435 6.58 15.40 -1.00
N ILE A 436 6.81 14.38 -1.82
CA ILE A 436 6.97 12.99 -1.34
C ILE A 436 8.21 12.85 -0.45
N ALA A 437 9.34 13.39 -0.87
CA ALA A 437 10.59 13.37 -0.09
C ALA A 437 10.42 14.11 1.25
N PHE A 438 9.66 15.21 1.26
CA PHE A 438 9.31 15.91 2.49
C PHE A 438 8.44 15.06 3.42
N LEU A 439 7.41 14.38 2.90
CA LEU A 439 6.60 13.46 3.71
C LEU A 439 7.47 12.36 4.32
N ASN A 440 8.35 11.79 3.52
CA ASN A 440 9.26 10.73 3.91
C ASN A 440 10.30 11.17 4.96
N GLU A 441 10.93 12.33 4.77
CA GLU A 441 11.90 12.91 5.72
C GLU A 441 11.30 13.15 7.11
N ASN A 442 9.98 13.30 7.19
CA ASN A 442 9.25 13.52 8.44
C ASN A 442 8.47 12.27 8.88
N ASP A 443 8.94 11.08 8.48
CA ASP A 443 8.47 9.76 8.91
C ASP A 443 6.98 9.49 8.61
N TYR A 444 6.37 10.18 7.64
CA TYR A 444 4.92 10.08 7.37
C TYR A 444 4.46 8.68 6.97
N PHE A 445 5.31 7.93 6.27
CA PHE A 445 5.02 6.57 5.81
C PHE A 445 5.47 5.47 6.79
N GLU A 446 6.00 5.84 7.96
CA GLU A 446 6.48 4.88 8.97
C GLU A 446 5.34 4.48 9.93
N ASP A 447 5.35 3.23 10.38
CA ASP A 447 4.31 2.68 11.28
C ASP A 447 4.23 3.43 12.64
N ASP A 448 5.31 4.08 13.07
CA ASP A 448 5.40 4.82 14.34
C ASP A 448 5.25 6.34 14.18
N PHE A 449 4.67 6.79 13.06
CA PHE A 449 4.41 8.19 12.74
C PHE A 449 3.73 8.97 13.88
N VAL A 450 4.25 10.18 14.14
CA VAL A 450 3.76 11.07 15.21
C VAL A 450 3.35 12.44 14.65
N TRP A 451 2.05 12.68 14.60
CA TRP A 451 1.45 13.93 14.10
C TRP A 451 2.02 15.23 14.69
N THR A 452 2.37 15.26 15.98
CA THR A 452 2.94 16.46 16.62
C THR A 452 4.34 16.80 16.14
N LYS A 453 5.15 15.79 15.78
CA LYS A 453 6.47 16.02 15.19
C LYS A 453 6.35 16.45 13.73
N PHE A 454 5.34 15.93 13.04
CA PHE A 454 5.09 16.22 11.64
C PHE A 454 4.51 17.62 11.41
N LEU A 455 3.47 18.01 12.14
CA LEU A 455 2.74 19.27 11.92
C LEU A 455 3.37 20.47 12.64
N THR A 456 4.69 20.66 12.55
CA THR A 456 5.32 21.90 13.05
C THR A 456 4.95 23.10 12.16
N ASP A 457 5.06 24.33 12.66
CA ASP A 457 4.78 25.52 11.85
C ASP A 457 5.65 25.57 10.58
N GLN A 458 6.91 25.13 10.68
CA GLN A 458 7.83 25.04 9.55
C GLN A 458 7.39 23.98 8.52
N ASN A 459 6.96 22.82 8.99
CA ASN A 459 6.51 21.73 8.13
C ASN A 459 5.19 22.05 7.45
N VAL A 460 4.25 22.68 8.15
CA VAL A 460 3.01 23.19 7.55
C VAL A 460 3.31 24.20 6.45
N GLU A 461 4.24 25.14 6.68
CA GLU A 461 4.63 26.10 5.64
C GLU A 461 5.22 25.41 4.40
N LYS A 462 6.14 24.46 4.60
CA LYS A 462 6.75 23.68 3.51
C LYS A 462 5.72 22.86 2.73
N MET A 463 4.80 22.17 3.41
CA MET A 463 3.73 21.41 2.74
C MET A 463 2.86 22.32 1.88
N VAL A 464 2.42 23.45 2.44
CA VAL A 464 1.60 24.42 1.72
C VAL A 464 2.37 24.98 0.53
N GLU A 465 3.67 25.23 0.68
CA GLU A 465 4.53 25.68 -0.40
C GLU A 465 4.59 24.65 -1.54
N TYR A 466 4.94 23.38 -1.26
CA TYR A 466 5.04 22.34 -2.29
C TYR A 466 3.71 22.07 -2.99
N ILE A 467 2.61 22.00 -2.24
CA ILE A 467 1.26 21.85 -2.80
C ILE A 467 0.94 23.03 -3.72
N SER A 468 1.17 24.27 -3.26
CA SER A 468 0.83 25.47 -4.03
C SER A 468 1.68 25.68 -5.30
N GLN A 469 2.85 25.05 -5.38
CA GLN A 469 3.77 25.17 -6.52
C GLN A 469 3.45 24.15 -7.64
N SER A 470 2.76 23.05 -7.34
CA SER A 470 2.37 22.03 -8.33
C SER A 470 0.91 22.19 -8.76
N ASN A 471 0.68 22.35 -10.07
CA ASN A 471 -0.67 22.25 -10.63
C ASN A 471 -1.26 20.87 -10.39
N ILE A 472 -0.46 19.80 -10.51
CA ILE A 472 -0.95 18.43 -10.34
C ILE A 472 -1.42 18.18 -8.91
N LEU A 473 -0.68 18.65 -7.89
CA LEU A 473 -1.11 18.54 -6.50
C LEU A 473 -2.36 19.39 -6.21
N ILE A 474 -2.49 20.57 -6.85
CA ILE A 474 -3.68 21.42 -6.72
C ILE A 474 -4.90 20.79 -7.38
N ASP A 475 -4.75 20.25 -8.59
CA ASP A 475 -5.82 19.61 -9.35
C ASP A 475 -6.32 18.34 -8.64
N ASN A 476 -5.49 17.75 -7.78
CA ASN A 476 -5.79 16.59 -6.93
C ASN A 476 -5.84 16.96 -5.43
N LEU A 477 -6.12 18.22 -5.09
CA LEU A 477 -5.99 18.70 -3.71
C LEU A 477 -6.91 17.97 -2.73
N ASP A 478 -8.09 17.56 -3.15
CA ASP A 478 -9.01 16.76 -2.34
C ASP A 478 -8.38 15.41 -1.95
N LEU A 479 -7.70 14.76 -2.89
CA LEU A 479 -6.97 13.51 -2.67
C LEU A 479 -5.73 13.75 -1.80
N VAL A 480 -4.96 14.81 -2.06
CA VAL A 480 -3.78 15.17 -1.26
C VAL A 480 -4.19 15.45 0.19
N LEU A 481 -5.26 16.21 0.41
CA LEU A 481 -5.77 16.44 1.76
C LEU A 481 -6.26 15.14 2.38
N ARG A 482 -6.98 14.29 1.62
CA ARG A 482 -7.47 12.98 2.07
C ARG A 482 -6.34 12.07 2.57
N LEU A 483 -5.14 12.12 1.99
CA LEU A 483 -3.96 11.40 2.51
C LEU A 483 -3.82 11.62 4.02
N PHE A 484 -3.86 12.88 4.45
CA PHE A 484 -3.69 13.22 5.85
C PHE A 484 -4.84 12.72 6.74
N PHE A 485 -6.05 12.50 6.23
CA PHE A 485 -7.21 12.06 7.03
C PHE A 485 -7.34 10.54 7.18
N LEU A 486 -6.78 9.75 6.26
CA LEU A 486 -6.96 8.29 6.25
C LEU A 486 -6.46 7.64 7.55
N ASP A 487 -5.27 8.05 7.99
CA ASP A 487 -4.57 7.51 9.17
C ASP A 487 -4.67 8.43 10.41
N SER A 488 -5.44 9.50 10.30
CA SER A 488 -5.67 10.44 11.39
C SER A 488 -6.84 10.02 12.28
N VAL A 489 -6.85 10.50 13.52
CA VAL A 489 -7.99 10.34 14.43
C VAL A 489 -9.19 11.10 13.90
N PHE A 490 -8.95 12.23 13.23
CA PHE A 490 -9.93 13.04 12.53
C PHE A 490 -10.17 12.47 11.12
N LYS A 491 -11.31 11.81 10.92
CA LYS A 491 -11.66 11.20 9.62
C LYS A 491 -12.71 12.06 8.91
N ILE A 492 -12.32 12.67 7.80
CA ILE A 492 -13.23 13.35 6.86
C ILE A 492 -13.29 12.48 5.60
N GLU A 493 -14.48 11.96 5.26
CA GLU A 493 -14.65 11.08 4.10
C GLU A 493 -14.55 11.85 2.78
N THR A 494 -15.13 13.05 2.74
CA THR A 494 -15.20 13.91 1.55
C THR A 494 -14.87 15.35 1.93
N ILE A 495 -13.92 15.95 1.22
CA ILE A 495 -13.51 17.34 1.43
C ILE A 495 -14.11 18.21 0.34
N ILE A 496 -14.83 19.25 0.74
CA ILE A 496 -15.36 20.28 -0.16
C ILE A 496 -14.33 21.41 -0.26
N LEU A 497 -13.77 21.61 -1.44
CA LEU A 497 -12.78 22.66 -1.71
C LEU A 497 -13.48 23.99 -2.06
N PRO A 498 -13.06 25.13 -1.49
CA PRO A 498 -13.54 26.44 -1.90
C PRO A 498 -12.99 26.83 -3.29
N ASP A 499 -13.72 27.69 -4.00
CA ASP A 499 -13.27 28.30 -5.25
C ASP A 499 -12.26 29.41 -4.96
N VAL A 500 -10.99 29.03 -4.77
CA VAL A 500 -9.87 29.93 -4.50
C VAL A 500 -8.68 29.54 -5.37
N ASN A 501 -7.86 30.53 -5.70
CA ASN A 501 -6.59 30.26 -6.36
C ASN A 501 -5.55 29.79 -5.34
N TRP A 502 -5.27 28.49 -5.33
CA TRP A 502 -4.34 27.81 -4.42
C TRP A 502 -2.88 28.24 -4.57
N LYS A 503 -2.50 28.91 -5.69
CA LYS A 503 -1.14 29.44 -5.89
C LYS A 503 -0.90 30.79 -5.23
N LEU A 504 -1.97 31.55 -4.96
CA LEU A 504 -1.89 32.87 -4.33
C LEU A 504 -1.86 32.76 -2.81
N ASP A 505 -1.43 33.82 -2.14
CA ASP A 505 -1.33 33.87 -0.67
C ASP A 505 -2.67 33.57 0.03
N SER A 506 -3.80 33.92 -0.61
CA SER A 506 -5.13 33.57 -0.10
C SER A 506 -5.35 32.05 -0.02
N GLY A 507 -5.02 31.31 -1.07
CA GLY A 507 -5.15 29.85 -1.09
C GLY A 507 -4.15 29.16 -0.17
N LYS A 508 -2.93 29.68 -0.08
CA LYS A 508 -1.94 29.23 0.92
C LYS A 508 -2.42 29.43 2.36
N THR A 509 -3.06 30.57 2.63
CA THR A 509 -3.65 30.88 3.94
C THR A 509 -4.79 29.92 4.28
N GLU A 510 -5.63 29.58 3.31
CA GLU A 510 -6.69 28.58 3.45
C GLU A 510 -6.14 27.20 3.86
N LEU A 511 -5.12 26.69 3.16
CA LEU A 511 -4.46 25.43 3.49
C LEU A 511 -3.76 25.47 4.84
N LYS A 512 -3.03 26.56 5.13
CA LYS A 512 -2.33 26.72 6.40
C LYS A 512 -3.28 26.70 7.58
N CYS A 513 -4.37 27.46 7.50
CA CYS A 513 -5.41 27.48 8.54
C CYS A 513 -6.00 26.07 8.75
N PHE A 514 -6.23 25.34 7.66
CA PHE A 514 -6.74 23.98 7.71
C PHE A 514 -5.75 23.00 8.38
N PHE A 515 -4.47 23.01 8.00
CA PHE A 515 -3.45 22.17 8.65
C PHE A 515 -3.21 22.54 10.12
N GLU A 516 -3.31 23.83 10.48
CA GLU A 516 -3.24 24.27 11.88
C GLU A 516 -4.42 23.76 12.70
N LEU A 517 -5.64 23.74 12.14
CA LEU A 517 -6.80 23.13 12.80
C LEU A 517 -6.63 21.61 12.91
N PHE A 518 -6.22 20.97 11.82
CA PHE A 518 -5.96 19.54 11.76
C PHE A 518 -4.92 19.11 12.81
N ARG A 519 -3.88 19.94 13.00
CA ARG A 519 -2.90 19.79 14.06
C ARG A 519 -3.51 19.80 15.45
N ILE A 520 -4.49 20.65 15.75
CA ILE A 520 -5.10 20.69 17.09
C ILE A 520 -5.76 19.35 17.47
N PHE A 521 -6.29 18.63 16.47
CA PHE A 521 -7.10 17.44 16.69
C PHE A 521 -6.34 16.11 16.67
N ASN A 522 -5.15 16.07 16.08
CA ASN A 522 -4.36 14.85 15.91
C ASN A 522 -3.25 14.67 16.94
N ILE A 523 -3.38 15.30 18.12
CA ILE A 523 -2.35 15.28 19.14
C ILE A 523 -2.67 14.29 20.25
N GLU A 524 -1.70 13.43 20.55
CA GLU A 524 -1.75 12.51 21.68
C GLU A 524 -1.72 13.22 23.04
N LYS A 525 -2.28 12.58 24.08
CA LYS A 525 -2.29 13.07 25.47
C LYS A 525 -0.92 13.56 25.96
N LYS A 526 0.17 12.88 25.56
CA LYS A 526 1.54 13.21 25.99
C LYS A 526 2.01 14.62 25.57
N TYR A 527 1.32 15.25 24.62
CA TYR A 527 1.62 16.59 24.09
C TYR A 527 0.51 17.61 24.38
N GLN A 528 -0.22 17.44 25.49
CA GLN A 528 -1.33 18.32 25.90
C GLN A 528 -0.94 19.81 25.92
N LYS A 529 0.29 20.15 26.33
CA LYS A 529 0.74 21.56 26.42
C LYS A 529 0.86 22.20 25.03
N GLU A 530 1.32 21.43 24.07
CA GLU A 530 1.43 21.82 22.66
C GLU A 530 0.03 22.04 22.07
N VAL A 531 -0.93 21.14 22.35
CA VAL A 531 -2.34 21.32 21.94
C VAL A 531 -2.88 22.65 22.44
N LEU A 532 -2.71 22.95 23.72
CA LEU A 532 -3.21 24.20 24.31
C LEU A 532 -2.58 25.42 23.64
N THR A 533 -1.27 25.37 23.40
CA THR A 533 -0.54 26.44 22.71
C THR A 533 -1.07 26.66 21.29
N TYR A 534 -1.32 25.58 20.54
CA TYR A 534 -1.87 25.65 19.19
C TYR A 534 -3.33 26.10 19.16
N CYS A 535 -4.17 25.64 20.10
CA CYS A 535 -5.53 26.13 20.28
C CYS A 535 -5.53 27.64 20.53
N GLU A 536 -4.71 28.14 21.45
CA GLU A 536 -4.61 29.57 21.73
C GLU A 536 -4.17 30.37 20.50
N ALA A 537 -3.15 29.89 19.80
CA ALA A 537 -2.64 30.55 18.60
C ALA A 537 -3.72 30.62 17.51
N PHE A 538 -4.46 29.52 17.30
CA PHE A 538 -5.57 29.46 16.34
C PHE A 538 -6.73 30.39 16.75
N LEU A 539 -7.15 30.34 18.02
CA LEU A 539 -8.25 31.16 18.54
C LEU A 539 -7.93 32.67 18.50
N ARG A 540 -6.66 33.06 18.68
CA ARG A 540 -6.22 34.47 18.59
C ARG A 540 -6.38 35.07 17.20
N LYS A 541 -6.28 34.25 16.14
CA LYS A 541 -6.49 34.72 14.76
C LYS A 541 -7.94 35.13 14.53
N ASN A 542 -8.89 34.49 15.24
CA ASN A 542 -10.32 34.75 15.15
C ASN A 542 -10.87 34.68 13.71
N GLU A 543 -10.27 33.83 12.89
CA GLU A 543 -10.59 33.65 11.48
C GLU A 543 -10.76 32.15 11.19
N ILE A 544 -11.84 31.81 10.50
CA ILE A 544 -12.12 30.48 9.99
C ILE A 544 -12.07 30.58 8.46
N SER A 545 -11.17 29.79 7.88
CA SER A 545 -10.97 29.70 6.43
C SER A 545 -12.21 29.13 5.73
N ALA A 546 -12.39 29.45 4.46
CA ALA A 546 -13.47 28.91 3.64
C ALA A 546 -13.41 27.37 3.56
N LEU A 547 -12.21 26.79 3.50
CA LEU A 547 -11.99 25.35 3.51
C LEU A 547 -12.50 24.69 4.81
N ILE A 548 -12.22 25.29 5.97
CA ILE A 548 -12.74 24.80 7.25
C ILE A 548 -14.27 24.96 7.31
N TYR A 549 -14.77 26.11 6.86
CA TYR A 549 -16.21 26.41 6.86
C TYR A 549 -17.01 25.44 6.00
N LEU A 550 -16.58 25.18 4.77
CA LEU A 550 -17.29 24.28 3.85
C LEU A 550 -17.35 22.83 4.35
N ASN A 551 -16.42 22.46 5.25
CA ASN A 551 -16.35 21.13 5.84
C ASN A 551 -16.83 21.11 7.31
N SER A 552 -17.43 22.21 7.81
CA SER A 552 -17.73 22.41 9.22
C SER A 552 -18.55 21.28 9.83
N GLU A 553 -19.49 20.73 9.08
CA GLU A 553 -20.35 19.63 9.54
C GLU A 553 -19.52 18.40 9.95
N SER A 554 -18.57 17.98 9.12
CA SER A 554 -17.67 16.86 9.44
C SER A 554 -16.73 17.17 10.60
N ILE A 555 -16.31 18.44 10.74
CA ILE A 555 -15.48 18.89 11.88
C ILE A 555 -16.29 18.83 13.18
N ILE A 556 -17.53 19.31 13.14
CA ILE A 556 -18.47 19.32 14.27
C ILE A 556 -18.80 17.87 14.66
N ASP A 557 -19.14 17.02 13.69
CA ASP A 557 -19.37 15.59 13.89
C ASP A 557 -18.17 14.94 14.58
N TYR A 558 -16.96 15.18 14.10
CA TYR A 558 -15.76 14.67 14.72
C TYR A 558 -15.60 15.16 16.16
N LEU A 559 -15.75 16.46 16.41
CA LEU A 559 -15.64 17.03 17.74
C LEU A 559 -16.63 16.38 18.70
N ILE A 560 -17.91 16.35 18.32
CA ILE A 560 -18.97 15.75 19.14
C ILE A 560 -18.66 14.30 19.45
N HIS A 561 -18.35 13.48 18.45
CA HIS A 561 -18.04 12.06 18.68
C HIS A 561 -16.75 11.85 19.47
N ARG A 562 -15.79 12.76 19.36
CA ARG A 562 -14.58 12.74 20.18
C ARG A 562 -14.88 13.08 21.63
N LEU A 563 -15.80 14.02 21.88
CA LEU A 563 -16.21 14.44 23.22
C LEU A 563 -17.15 13.44 23.90
N LEU A 564 -18.11 12.89 23.16
CA LEU A 564 -19.27 12.15 23.70
C LEU A 564 -19.33 10.70 23.21
N GLY A 565 -18.37 10.27 22.40
CA GLY A 565 -18.35 8.92 21.83
C GLY A 565 -19.12 8.83 20.50
N LYS A 566 -18.79 7.79 19.73
CA LYS A 566 -19.30 7.58 18.36
C LYS A 566 -20.81 7.28 18.30
N ASP A 567 -21.39 6.80 19.40
CA ASP A 567 -22.80 6.42 19.47
C ASP A 567 -23.72 7.59 19.88
N PHE A 568 -23.15 8.77 20.15
CA PHE A 568 -23.94 9.93 20.54
C PHE A 568 -24.63 10.56 19.33
N THR A 569 -25.96 10.46 19.31
CA THR A 569 -26.80 11.12 18.31
C THR A 569 -27.16 12.53 18.76
N TYR A 570 -27.15 13.48 17.83
CA TYR A 570 -27.44 14.88 18.13
C TYR A 570 -28.33 15.53 17.05
N LEU A 571 -29.02 16.60 17.41
CA LEU A 571 -29.82 17.45 16.54
C LEU A 571 -28.92 18.44 15.79
N LYS A 572 -29.00 18.41 14.46
CA LYS A 572 -28.33 19.38 13.59
C LYS A 572 -29.16 20.67 13.54
N PRO A 573 -28.54 21.85 13.66
CA PRO A 573 -29.26 23.12 13.54
C PRO A 573 -29.82 23.30 12.12
N ASP A 574 -31.08 23.78 12.04
CA ASP A 574 -31.77 24.09 10.79
C ASP A 574 -31.09 25.26 10.07
N SER A 575 -30.06 24.97 9.27
CA SER A 575 -29.28 25.92 8.46
C SER A 575 -28.66 27.09 9.26
N LEU A 576 -27.39 26.93 9.62
CA LEU A 576 -26.59 28.05 10.10
C LEU A 576 -26.10 28.88 8.90
N ASP A 577 -26.22 30.21 8.97
CA ASP A 577 -25.54 31.09 8.01
C ASP A 577 -24.02 31.04 8.20
N SER A 578 -23.27 31.57 7.22
CA SER A 578 -21.82 31.48 7.23
C SER A 578 -21.16 32.11 8.45
N ASN A 579 -21.72 33.16 9.03
CA ASN A 579 -21.15 33.82 10.20
C ASN A 579 -21.44 33.01 11.47
N ARG A 580 -22.67 32.50 11.60
CA ARG A 580 -23.06 31.64 12.73
C ARG A 580 -22.25 30.36 12.78
N VAL A 581 -22.00 29.69 11.64
CA VAL A 581 -21.12 28.50 11.60
C VAL A 581 -19.70 28.84 12.08
N LYS A 582 -19.13 29.97 11.65
CA LYS A 582 -17.78 30.37 12.06
C LYS A 582 -17.73 30.66 13.57
N THR A 583 -18.70 31.39 14.08
CA THR A 583 -18.83 31.64 15.53
C THR A 583 -18.97 30.34 16.30
N GLU A 584 -19.80 29.41 15.80
CA GLU A 584 -20.04 28.12 16.44
C GLU A 584 -18.78 27.24 16.44
N LEU A 585 -18.07 27.11 15.31
CA LEU A 585 -16.81 26.37 15.25
C LEU A 585 -15.77 26.94 16.22
N MET A 586 -15.62 28.26 16.27
CA MET A 586 -14.72 28.92 17.23
C MET A 586 -15.12 28.62 18.68
N GLN A 587 -16.43 28.57 18.95
CA GLN A 587 -16.95 28.25 20.27
C GLN A 587 -16.70 26.78 20.63
N LEU A 588 -16.87 25.84 19.69
CA LEU A 588 -16.55 24.43 19.88
C LEU A 588 -15.05 24.18 20.07
N ILE A 589 -14.18 24.94 19.40
CA ILE A 589 -12.72 24.89 19.63
C ILE A 589 -12.37 25.39 21.04
N ARG A 590 -13.05 26.43 21.55
CA ARG A 590 -12.88 26.88 22.95
C ARG A 590 -13.35 25.81 23.94
N ILE A 591 -14.46 25.16 23.67
CA ILE A 591 -14.97 24.03 24.47
C ILE A 591 -13.94 22.88 24.48
N TYR A 592 -13.42 22.52 23.31
CA TYR A 592 -12.34 21.53 23.16
C TYR A 592 -11.09 21.93 23.96
N GLN A 593 -10.66 23.19 23.87
CA GLN A 593 -9.52 23.72 24.63
C GLN A 593 -9.72 23.56 26.14
N GLU A 594 -10.89 23.93 26.68
CA GLU A 594 -11.17 23.77 28.12
C GLU A 594 -11.17 22.30 28.55
N LEU A 595 -11.66 21.39 27.70
CA LEU A 595 -11.64 19.94 27.97
C LEU A 595 -10.22 19.35 27.93
N VAL A 596 -9.36 19.86 27.05
CA VAL A 596 -7.94 19.53 27.05
C VAL A 596 -7.26 20.10 28.30
N LYS A 597 -7.53 21.36 28.65
CA LYS A 597 -6.92 22.07 29.80
C LYS A 597 -7.27 21.41 31.13
N SER A 598 -8.50 20.93 31.25
CA SER A 598 -9.01 20.23 32.42
C SER A 598 -8.78 18.72 32.40
N GLU A 599 -8.09 18.19 31.40
CA GLU A 599 -7.86 16.75 31.18
C GLU A 599 -9.11 15.88 30.97
N VAL A 600 -10.32 16.46 31.01
CA VAL A 600 -11.59 15.72 30.84
C VAL A 600 -11.64 14.98 29.52
N LEU A 601 -11.08 15.54 28.46
CA LEU A 601 -11.00 14.87 27.15
C LEU A 601 -10.31 13.49 27.24
N TYR A 602 -9.35 13.34 28.16
CA TYR A 602 -8.52 12.16 28.30
C TYR A 602 -8.94 11.26 29.46
N THR A 603 -9.35 11.83 30.59
CA THR A 603 -9.83 11.10 31.78
C THR A 603 -11.28 10.64 31.61
N LYS A 604 -12.05 11.31 30.75
CA LYS A 604 -13.51 11.20 30.63
C LYS A 604 -14.23 11.47 31.95
N SER A 605 -13.61 12.27 32.83
CA SER A 605 -14.09 12.54 34.19
C SER A 605 -14.11 14.03 34.47
N LEU A 606 -15.21 14.55 35.01
CA LEU A 606 -15.35 15.96 35.40
C LEU A 606 -14.56 16.28 36.68
N LYS A 607 -14.14 15.28 37.47
CA LYS A 607 -13.32 15.47 38.69
C LYS A 607 -12.03 16.23 38.43
N SER A 608 -11.47 16.15 37.23
CA SER A 608 -10.25 16.87 36.86
C SER A 608 -10.47 18.36 36.55
N MET A 609 -11.72 18.83 36.47
CA MET A 609 -12.04 20.25 36.31
C MET A 609 -11.95 21.00 37.64
N SER A 610 -11.12 22.05 37.69
CA SER A 610 -11.19 23.09 38.73
C SER A 610 -12.46 23.95 38.58
N GLU A 611 -12.87 24.67 39.62
CA GLU A 611 -14.03 25.57 39.55
C GLU A 611 -13.83 26.70 38.52
N GLU A 612 -12.60 27.16 38.31
CA GLU A 612 -12.25 28.12 37.25
C GLU A 612 -12.46 27.51 35.85
N ASN A 613 -12.02 26.26 35.65
CA ASN A 613 -12.23 25.55 34.38
C ASN A 613 -13.73 25.29 34.14
N ILE A 614 -14.51 24.96 35.18
CA ILE A 614 -15.96 24.80 35.07
C ILE A 614 -16.60 26.13 34.63
N SER A 615 -16.22 27.24 35.24
CA SER A 615 -16.77 28.56 34.89
C SER A 615 -16.47 28.91 33.44
N ALA A 616 -15.22 28.73 33.00
CA ALA A 616 -14.81 28.98 31.62
C ALA A 616 -15.54 28.05 30.62
N PHE A 617 -15.66 26.76 30.97
CA PHE A 617 -16.37 25.76 30.18
C PHE A 617 -17.87 26.10 30.08
N SER A 618 -18.51 26.46 31.18
CA SER A 618 -19.93 26.84 31.24
C SER A 618 -20.25 28.05 30.39
N ARG A 619 -19.40 29.08 30.44
CA ARG A 619 -19.50 30.25 29.56
C ARG A 619 -19.41 29.87 28.09
N ASN A 620 -18.51 28.95 27.77
CA ASN A 620 -18.30 28.49 26.41
C ASN A 620 -19.50 27.66 25.92
N LEU A 621 -20.07 26.80 26.77
CA LEU A 621 -21.29 26.04 26.49
C LEU A 621 -22.50 26.96 26.31
N SER A 622 -22.70 27.95 27.19
CA SER A 622 -23.81 28.90 27.11
C SER A 622 -23.75 29.80 25.88
N ASN A 623 -22.60 29.91 25.22
CA ASN A 623 -22.42 30.69 24.00
C ASN A 623 -22.54 29.83 22.73
N SER A 624 -22.53 28.51 22.84
CA SER A 624 -22.68 27.60 21.71
C SER A 624 -24.16 27.37 21.42
N GLU A 625 -24.57 27.64 20.17
CA GLU A 625 -25.92 27.34 19.69
C GLU A 625 -26.13 25.83 19.56
N PHE A 626 -25.07 25.11 19.18
CA PHE A 626 -25.08 23.65 19.13
C PHE A 626 -25.44 23.04 20.48
N PHE A 627 -24.74 23.48 21.54
CA PHE A 627 -24.94 22.96 22.88
C PHE A 627 -26.32 23.30 23.44
N LYS A 628 -26.86 24.49 23.15
CA LYS A 628 -28.24 24.85 23.52
C LYS A 628 -29.26 23.96 22.84
N LEU A 629 -29.13 23.76 21.53
CA LEU A 629 -30.03 22.90 20.77
C LEU A 629 -30.01 21.44 21.25
N ASN A 630 -28.84 20.98 21.71
CA ASN A 630 -28.60 19.60 22.11
C ASN A 630 -28.57 19.39 23.62
N PHE A 631 -28.94 20.40 24.41
CA PHE A 631 -28.74 20.37 25.85
C PHE A 631 -29.40 19.16 26.50
N ASP A 632 -30.64 18.84 26.13
CA ASP A 632 -31.38 17.70 26.68
C ASP A 632 -30.69 16.36 26.39
N LEU A 633 -30.17 16.19 25.18
CA LEU A 633 -29.45 14.97 24.79
C LEU A 633 -28.13 14.85 25.55
N LEU A 634 -27.41 15.95 25.70
CA LEU A 634 -26.16 16.02 26.45
C LEU A 634 -26.38 15.77 27.93
N PHE A 635 -27.41 16.39 28.50
CA PHE A 635 -27.81 16.23 29.88
C PHE A 635 -28.15 14.77 30.16
N ASN A 636 -29.03 14.18 29.35
CA ASN A 636 -29.37 12.76 29.45
C ASN A 636 -28.14 11.87 29.29
N TYR A 637 -27.20 12.22 28.40
CA TYR A 637 -25.96 11.46 28.26
C TYR A 637 -25.07 11.51 29.51
N PHE A 638 -24.90 12.70 30.13
CA PHE A 638 -24.14 12.83 31.37
C PHE A 638 -24.84 12.15 32.54
N ILE A 639 -26.16 12.28 32.65
CA ILE A 639 -26.95 11.62 33.70
C ILE A 639 -26.97 10.11 33.52
N LEU A 640 -27.15 9.58 32.31
CA LEU A 640 -27.15 8.13 32.07
C LEU A 640 -25.80 7.48 32.41
N LYS A 641 -24.70 8.25 32.36
CA LYS A 641 -23.38 7.79 32.78
C LYS A 641 -23.20 7.76 34.29
N SER A 642 -23.81 8.70 35.01
CA SER A 642 -23.87 8.64 36.46
C SER A 642 -24.91 7.58 36.83
N ASN A 643 -24.57 6.54 37.59
CA ASN A 643 -25.52 5.49 37.97
C ASN A 643 -26.57 5.97 38.99
N LEU A 644 -27.05 7.20 38.84
CA LEU A 644 -27.99 7.83 39.75
C LEU A 644 -29.34 7.08 39.71
N PRO A 645 -29.98 6.90 40.88
CA PRO A 645 -31.21 6.10 40.99
C PRO A 645 -32.43 6.78 40.35
N PHE A 646 -32.32 8.04 39.93
CA PHE A 646 -33.39 8.85 39.35
C PHE A 646 -33.19 9.02 37.83
N LYS A 647 -33.75 8.09 37.04
CA LYS A 647 -33.54 7.98 35.57
C LYS A 647 -34.63 8.63 34.70
N ASP A 648 -35.82 8.85 35.24
CA ASP A 648 -36.94 9.42 34.49
C ASP A 648 -37.07 10.91 34.81
N ILE A 649 -36.34 11.73 34.06
CA ILE A 649 -36.28 13.17 34.29
C ILE A 649 -37.06 13.89 33.19
N SER A 650 -38.04 14.71 33.59
CA SER A 650 -38.70 15.63 32.68
C SER A 650 -37.77 16.76 32.24
N ASN A 651 -37.83 17.07 30.95
CA ASN A 651 -36.89 17.89 30.20
C ASN A 651 -36.52 19.22 30.90
N PRO A 652 -35.22 19.52 31.12
CA PRO A 652 -34.79 20.83 31.59
C PRO A 652 -35.16 21.93 30.57
N LYS A 653 -35.19 23.19 31.03
CA LYS A 653 -35.46 24.33 30.16
C LYS A 653 -34.35 24.46 29.11
N ALA A 654 -34.73 24.72 27.85
CA ALA A 654 -33.81 24.84 26.72
C ALA A 654 -32.83 26.05 26.81
N ASP A 655 -33.17 27.08 27.58
CA ASP A 655 -32.38 28.32 27.71
C ASP A 655 -31.72 28.42 29.08
N LEU A 656 -30.64 27.67 29.29
CA LEU A 656 -29.84 27.78 30.51
C LEU A 656 -28.84 28.94 30.43
N THR A 657 -28.73 29.65 31.53
CA THR A 657 -27.71 30.68 31.76
C THR A 657 -26.34 30.04 32.05
N GLU A 658 -25.26 30.81 31.85
CA GLU A 658 -23.90 30.40 32.22
C GLU A 658 -23.81 29.90 33.67
N LYS A 659 -24.50 30.58 34.59
CA LYS A 659 -24.53 30.20 36.00
C LYS A 659 -25.21 28.84 36.21
N GLU A 660 -26.36 28.62 35.59
CA GLU A 660 -27.09 27.34 35.72
C GLU A 660 -26.28 26.16 35.15
N ILE A 661 -25.57 26.36 34.03
CA ILE A 661 -24.67 25.33 33.48
C ILE A 661 -23.49 25.07 34.45
N SER A 662 -22.93 26.12 35.05
CA SER A 662 -21.85 25.99 36.03
C SER A 662 -22.29 25.22 37.26
N ASP A 663 -23.43 25.60 37.85
CA ASP A 663 -23.98 24.94 39.03
C ASP A 663 -24.30 23.47 38.73
N LEU A 664 -24.84 23.18 37.53
CA LEU A 664 -25.05 21.81 37.06
C LEU A 664 -23.75 21.01 36.93
N LEU A 665 -22.72 21.56 36.29
CA LEU A 665 -21.45 20.85 36.11
C LEU A 665 -20.73 20.61 37.45
N ILE A 666 -20.84 21.54 38.41
CA ILE A 666 -20.35 21.34 39.78
C ILE A 666 -21.10 20.17 40.45
N ALA A 667 -22.43 20.13 40.32
CA ALA A 667 -23.24 19.05 40.87
C ALA A 667 -22.88 17.70 40.23
N LEU A 668 -22.83 17.62 38.90
CA LEU A 668 -22.42 16.42 38.16
C LEU A 668 -21.00 15.96 38.53
N ARG A 669 -20.05 16.89 38.71
CA ARG A 669 -18.70 16.58 39.18
C ARG A 669 -18.73 15.96 40.58
N LEU A 670 -19.56 16.44 41.49
CA LEU A 670 -19.65 15.85 42.83
C LEU A 670 -20.27 14.45 42.77
N LEU A 671 -21.33 14.29 41.96
CA LEU A 671 -22.08 13.06 41.78
C LEU A 671 -21.38 11.97 40.96
N GLU A 672 -20.28 12.28 40.26
CA GLU A 672 -19.63 11.33 39.36
C GLU A 672 -19.16 10.03 40.04
N ASP A 673 -18.74 10.11 41.30
CA ASP A 673 -18.28 8.95 42.07
C ASP A 673 -19.41 8.19 42.78
N VAL A 674 -20.63 8.75 42.77
CA VAL A 674 -21.80 8.20 43.47
C VAL A 674 -22.36 7.05 42.63
N LYS A 675 -22.14 5.83 43.10
CA LYS A 675 -22.53 4.59 42.39
C LYS A 675 -23.95 4.16 42.64
N ASP A 676 -24.46 4.48 43.82
CA ASP A 676 -25.77 4.06 44.27
C ASP A 676 -26.41 5.12 45.17
N GLU A 677 -27.63 4.82 45.59
CA GLU A 677 -28.44 5.67 46.44
C GLU A 677 -27.82 5.89 47.84
N GLU A 678 -27.10 4.90 48.38
CA GLU A 678 -26.51 5.02 49.71
C GLU A 678 -25.32 5.98 49.70
N GLU A 679 -24.42 5.85 48.71
CA GLU A 679 -23.29 6.77 48.52
C GLU A 679 -23.75 8.23 48.34
N LEU A 680 -24.93 8.47 47.75
CA LEU A 680 -25.51 9.80 47.60
C LEU A 680 -25.82 10.45 48.96
N PHE A 681 -26.36 9.68 49.90
CA PHE A 681 -26.73 10.18 51.23
C PHE A 681 -25.53 10.30 52.18
N LEU A 682 -24.41 9.65 51.88
CA LEU A 682 -23.18 9.76 52.65
C LEU A 682 -22.36 11.04 52.35
N LEU A 683 -22.76 11.83 51.35
CA LEU A 683 -22.10 13.08 50.99
C LEU A 683 -22.04 14.08 52.16
N GLU A 684 -21.00 14.91 52.17
CA GLU A 684 -20.87 15.95 53.19
C GLU A 684 -21.89 17.07 52.99
N LYS A 685 -22.31 17.72 54.08
CA LYS A 685 -23.29 18.82 54.05
C LYS A 685 -22.92 19.91 53.03
N ALA A 686 -21.62 20.26 52.94
CA ALA A 686 -21.13 21.26 51.99
C ALA A 686 -21.20 20.79 50.53
N GLU A 687 -21.10 19.49 50.27
CA GLU A 687 -21.25 18.91 48.93
C GLU A 687 -22.71 18.88 48.52
N ILE A 688 -23.60 18.50 49.44
CA ILE A 688 -25.05 18.53 49.23
C ILE A 688 -25.50 19.97 48.91
N ASP A 689 -25.05 20.96 49.68
CA ASP A 689 -25.37 22.37 49.42
C ASP A 689 -24.94 22.81 48.00
N LYS A 690 -23.73 22.41 47.57
CA LYS A 690 -23.25 22.66 46.21
C LYS A 690 -24.10 21.95 45.14
N ILE A 691 -24.54 20.72 45.39
CA ILE A 691 -25.40 19.95 44.47
C ILE A 691 -26.76 20.64 44.31
N LEU A 692 -27.37 21.07 45.42
CA LEU A 692 -28.70 21.69 45.44
C LEU A 692 -28.72 23.15 44.92
N ASN A 693 -27.54 23.76 44.72
CA ASN A 693 -27.43 25.02 43.98
C ASN A 693 -27.81 24.85 42.50
N SER A 694 -27.62 23.66 41.93
CA SER A 694 -28.15 23.33 40.60
C SER A 694 -29.66 23.14 40.69
N GLU A 695 -30.43 24.05 40.10
CA GLU A 695 -31.89 23.96 40.08
C GLU A 695 -32.37 22.67 39.39
N ILE A 696 -31.64 22.21 38.36
CA ILE A 696 -31.97 20.97 37.65
C ILE A 696 -31.82 19.77 38.58
N ILE A 697 -30.67 19.62 39.25
CA ILE A 697 -30.44 18.49 40.16
C ILE A 697 -31.35 18.57 41.38
N PHE A 698 -31.60 19.76 41.90
CA PHE A 698 -32.56 19.99 42.98
C PHE A 698 -33.96 19.48 42.61
N LEU A 699 -34.49 19.84 41.44
CA LEU A 699 -35.79 19.36 40.98
C LEU A 699 -35.81 17.84 40.77
N ILE A 700 -34.73 17.26 40.26
CA ILE A 700 -34.62 15.80 40.07
C ILE A 700 -34.67 15.05 41.39
N ILE A 701 -33.91 15.51 42.39
CA ILE A 701 -33.93 14.91 43.73
C ILE A 701 -35.32 15.08 44.35
N LYS A 702 -35.97 16.23 44.14
CA LYS A 702 -37.31 16.50 44.64
C LYS A 702 -38.35 15.55 44.07
N ASP A 703 -38.36 15.39 42.75
CA ASP A 703 -39.25 14.46 42.04
C ASP A 703 -39.01 13.02 42.50
N TYR A 704 -37.74 12.65 42.72
CA TYR A 704 -37.38 11.36 43.27
C TYR A 704 -37.94 11.13 44.68
N LEU A 705 -37.84 12.12 45.58
CA LEU A 705 -38.41 12.02 46.92
C LEU A 705 -39.94 11.88 46.87
N TYR A 706 -40.63 12.61 45.99
CA TYR A 706 -42.07 12.45 45.79
C TYR A 706 -42.44 11.08 45.21
N GLN A 707 -41.59 10.51 44.35
CA GLN A 707 -41.76 9.13 43.91
C GLN A 707 -41.69 8.17 45.11
N LEU A 708 -40.70 8.32 46.00
CA LEU A 708 -40.59 7.51 47.21
C LEU A 708 -41.79 7.67 48.16
N ASP A 709 -42.37 8.87 48.25
CA ASP A 709 -43.62 9.11 48.99
C ASP A 709 -44.79 8.34 48.35
N SER A 710 -44.93 8.40 47.02
CA SER A 710 -45.98 7.66 46.30
C SER A 710 -45.86 6.12 46.41
N GLU A 711 -44.64 5.62 46.61
CA GLU A 711 -44.32 4.21 46.84
C GLU A 711 -44.46 3.81 48.33
N ASN A 712 -44.92 4.72 49.21
CA ASN A 712 -45.02 4.57 50.67
C ASN A 712 -43.68 4.25 51.36
N HIS A 713 -42.55 4.69 50.80
CA HIS A 713 -41.24 4.59 51.44
C HIS A 713 -41.00 5.75 52.41
N LEU A 714 -41.42 6.96 52.03
CA LEU A 714 -41.33 8.20 52.81
C LEU A 714 -42.71 8.83 52.99
N VAL A 715 -42.81 9.84 53.86
CA VAL A 715 -43.99 10.71 53.99
C VAL A 715 -43.56 12.16 53.80
N ILE A 716 -44.13 12.82 52.79
CA ILE A 716 -43.81 14.23 52.46
C ILE A 716 -45.05 15.09 52.67
N SER A 717 -45.07 15.86 53.77
CA SER A 717 -46.16 16.82 54.05
C SER A 717 -45.90 18.24 53.50
N LEU A 718 -44.74 18.47 52.88
CA LEU A 718 -44.39 19.73 52.23
C LEU A 718 -45.11 19.86 50.89
N SER A 719 -45.56 21.07 50.54
CA SER A 719 -46.12 21.33 49.21
C SER A 719 -45.02 21.37 48.16
N TYR A 720 -45.32 21.06 46.90
CA TYR A 720 -44.30 21.11 45.84
C TYR A 720 -43.69 22.51 45.69
N GLU A 721 -44.41 23.60 45.99
CA GLU A 721 -43.88 24.96 45.85
C GLU A 721 -43.30 25.55 47.15
N ASP A 722 -43.03 24.72 48.16
CA ASP A 722 -42.53 25.21 49.45
C ASP A 722 -41.12 25.82 49.34
N GLU A 723 -40.94 27.05 49.81
CA GLU A 723 -39.64 27.75 49.74
C GLU A 723 -38.56 27.11 50.63
N THR A 724 -38.96 26.30 51.62
CA THR A 724 -38.05 25.65 52.58
C THR A 724 -37.43 24.36 52.04
N TRP A 725 -37.78 23.91 50.84
CA TRP A 725 -37.33 22.62 50.27
C TRP A 725 -35.81 22.43 50.28
N LYS A 726 -35.02 23.47 49.98
CA LYS A 726 -33.55 23.33 49.97
C LYS A 726 -33.00 23.07 51.37
N GLU A 727 -33.52 23.80 52.37
CA GLU A 727 -33.15 23.59 53.77
C GLU A 727 -33.61 22.21 54.26
N GLU A 728 -34.85 21.81 53.91
CA GLU A 728 -35.35 20.48 54.24
C GLU A 728 -34.51 19.38 53.62
N MET A 729 -34.12 19.46 52.34
CA MET A 729 -33.28 18.45 51.71
C MET A 729 -31.91 18.33 52.40
N ILE A 730 -31.31 19.44 52.80
CA ILE A 730 -30.06 19.42 53.56
C ILE A 730 -30.26 18.69 54.89
N ASN A 731 -31.35 18.99 55.62
CA ASN A 731 -31.67 18.33 56.88
C ASN A 731 -31.98 16.84 56.65
N PHE A 732 -32.71 16.51 55.59
CA PHE A 732 -33.07 15.14 55.21
C PHE A 732 -31.83 14.29 54.94
N PHE A 733 -30.95 14.75 54.05
CA PHE A 733 -29.70 14.04 53.74
C PHE A 733 -28.82 13.89 54.99
N THR A 734 -28.73 14.94 55.82
CA THR A 734 -27.96 14.89 57.08
C THR A 734 -28.54 13.84 58.04
N GLY A 735 -29.87 13.76 58.15
CA GLY A 735 -30.53 12.77 58.98
C GLY A 735 -30.42 11.35 58.44
N VAL A 736 -30.57 11.15 57.13
CA VAL A 736 -30.39 9.84 56.49
C VAL A 736 -28.95 9.34 56.63
N LYS A 737 -27.95 10.21 56.44
CA LYS A 737 -26.54 9.89 56.67
C LYS A 737 -26.32 9.32 58.07
N LEU A 738 -26.85 10.01 59.08
CA LEU A 738 -26.74 9.59 60.48
C LEU A 738 -27.41 8.22 60.71
N ILE A 739 -28.58 7.99 60.11
CA ILE A 739 -29.28 6.70 60.18
C ILE A 739 -28.43 5.59 59.57
N LEU A 740 -27.84 5.83 58.39
CA LEU A 740 -26.99 4.87 57.67
C LEU A 740 -25.70 4.55 58.43
N GLU A 741 -25.06 5.55 59.05
CA GLU A 741 -23.84 5.37 59.86
C GLU A 741 -24.10 4.55 61.12
N LYS A 742 -25.33 4.62 61.67
CA LYS A 742 -25.72 3.95 62.92
C LYS A 742 -26.37 2.59 62.71
N ASN A 743 -26.84 2.28 61.50
CA ASN A 743 -27.56 1.05 61.21
C ASN A 743 -27.01 0.39 59.94
N GLU A 744 -26.39 -0.78 60.10
CA GLU A 744 -25.86 -1.54 58.97
C GLU A 744 -27.00 -2.04 58.05
N ASN A 745 -26.84 -1.88 56.74
CA ASN A 745 -27.71 -2.44 55.68
C ASN A 745 -29.14 -1.87 55.59
N ILE A 746 -29.39 -0.63 56.01
CA ILE A 746 -30.71 0.00 55.86
C ILE A 746 -30.69 1.00 54.70
N GLY A 747 -31.00 0.54 53.47
CA GLY A 747 -31.29 1.47 52.38
C GLY A 747 -32.51 2.35 52.69
N ILE A 748 -32.58 3.55 52.13
CA ILE A 748 -33.66 4.54 52.37
C ILE A 748 -35.08 4.01 52.09
N ARG A 749 -35.23 3.11 51.10
CA ARG A 749 -36.51 2.43 50.79
C ARG A 749 -36.97 1.50 51.92
N ASN A 750 -36.05 1.10 52.79
CA ASN A 750 -36.27 0.23 53.94
C ASN A 750 -36.25 1.01 55.27
N ILE A 751 -36.38 2.35 55.25
CA ILE A 751 -36.56 3.13 56.48
C ILE A 751 -37.79 2.62 57.23
N ASN A 752 -37.50 1.94 58.32
CA ASN A 752 -38.43 1.21 59.16
C ASN A 752 -38.11 1.54 60.63
N LEU A 753 -38.89 1.04 61.59
CA LEU A 753 -38.72 1.44 62.99
C LEU A 753 -37.47 0.86 63.65
N ASN A 754 -36.74 -0.06 63.03
CA ASN A 754 -35.48 -0.56 63.60
C ASN A 754 -34.40 0.52 63.57
N ILE A 755 -34.52 1.54 62.71
CA ILE A 755 -33.52 2.62 62.63
C ILE A 755 -33.32 3.35 63.97
N ILE A 756 -34.36 3.41 64.81
CA ILE A 756 -34.35 4.12 66.10
C ILE A 756 -33.70 3.34 67.23
N GLU A 757 -33.36 2.07 67.03
CA GLU A 757 -32.68 1.25 68.04
C GLU A 757 -31.33 1.87 68.43
N ASN A 758 -30.54 2.27 67.42
CA ASN A 758 -29.15 2.73 67.60
C ASN A 758 -28.99 4.25 67.64
N ILE A 759 -30.08 5.02 67.61
CA ILE A 759 -30.07 6.49 67.60
C ILE A 759 -30.01 7.02 69.03
N THR A 760 -29.03 7.85 69.36
CA THR A 760 -28.99 8.53 70.66
C THR A 760 -30.06 9.61 70.78
N THR A 761 -30.57 9.81 71.98
CA THR A 761 -31.65 10.73 72.34
C THR A 761 -31.18 11.92 73.18
N GLY A 762 -29.87 12.13 73.31
CA GLY A 762 -29.29 13.25 74.08
C GLY A 762 -29.52 13.15 75.59
N TYR A 763 -29.85 11.96 76.09
CA TYR A 763 -30.06 11.72 77.52
C TYR A 763 -28.74 11.70 78.29
N ILE A 764 -28.81 11.90 79.62
CA ILE A 764 -27.63 11.89 80.49
C ILE A 764 -26.91 10.54 80.35
N GLY A 765 -25.64 10.58 79.94
CA GLY A 765 -24.81 9.39 79.70
C GLY A 765 -24.61 9.05 78.22
N GLU A 766 -25.28 9.73 77.29
CA GLU A 766 -25.04 9.60 75.85
C GLU A 766 -24.07 10.69 75.36
N ASP A 767 -23.16 10.32 74.45
CA ASP A 767 -22.13 11.21 73.92
C ASP A 767 -22.63 12.13 72.79
N SER A 768 -23.84 11.90 72.28
CA SER A 768 -24.47 12.67 71.20
C SER A 768 -25.99 12.73 71.34
N ASP A 769 -26.62 13.59 70.53
CA ASP A 769 -28.07 13.67 70.36
C ASP A 769 -28.41 13.53 68.88
N ASP A 770 -28.39 12.28 68.43
CA ASP A 770 -28.60 11.90 67.04
C ASP A 770 -30.05 12.22 66.63
N LEU A 771 -31.01 11.95 67.52
CA LEU A 771 -32.43 12.18 67.27
C LEU A 771 -32.73 13.65 66.96
N THR A 772 -32.12 14.61 67.68
CA THR A 772 -32.28 16.05 67.37
C THR A 772 -31.85 16.38 65.94
N THR A 773 -30.87 15.68 65.39
CA THR A 773 -30.43 15.90 64.01
C THR A 773 -31.41 15.31 63.00
N ILE A 774 -31.95 14.12 63.30
CA ILE A 774 -32.92 13.43 62.44
C ILE A 774 -34.24 14.18 62.38
N ILE A 775 -34.78 14.62 63.51
CA ILE A 775 -36.10 15.28 63.59
C ILE A 775 -36.09 16.72 63.03
N LYS A 776 -34.91 17.29 62.72
CA LYS A 776 -34.84 18.56 61.97
C LYS A 776 -35.33 18.40 60.53
N SER A 777 -35.28 17.19 59.99
CA SER A 777 -35.93 16.87 58.72
C SER A 777 -37.39 16.55 58.99
N ARG A 778 -38.28 17.38 58.43
CA ARG A 778 -39.71 17.16 58.46
C ARG A 778 -40.10 15.85 57.75
N ILE A 779 -39.43 15.52 56.65
CA ILE A 779 -39.68 14.27 55.91
C ILE A 779 -39.36 13.05 56.78
N LEU A 780 -38.19 13.01 57.43
CA LEU A 780 -37.85 11.90 58.33
C LEU A 780 -38.76 11.84 59.55
N PHE A 781 -39.06 12.98 60.15
CA PHE A 781 -39.96 13.08 61.29
C PHE A 781 -41.36 12.53 60.96
N ASP A 782 -41.97 13.01 59.88
CA ASP A 782 -43.30 12.57 59.43
C ASP A 782 -43.28 11.07 59.04
N THR A 783 -42.20 10.62 58.40
CA THR A 783 -42.03 9.21 58.03
C THR A 783 -41.98 8.32 59.27
N ILE A 784 -41.17 8.66 60.28
CA ILE A 784 -41.06 7.89 61.53
C ILE A 784 -42.41 7.86 62.24
N ILE A 785 -43.09 9.01 62.36
CA ILE A 785 -44.41 9.09 62.98
C ILE A 785 -45.43 8.22 62.25
N ALA A 786 -45.47 8.28 60.91
CA ALA A 786 -46.37 7.45 60.12
C ALA A 786 -46.08 5.94 60.32
N ARG A 787 -44.81 5.55 60.45
CA ARG A 787 -44.43 4.17 60.78
C ARG A 787 -44.88 3.78 62.19
N ILE A 788 -44.72 4.64 63.19
CA ILE A 788 -45.24 4.39 64.55
C ILE A 788 -46.78 4.24 64.51
N TYR A 789 -47.49 5.12 63.80
CA TYR A 789 -48.94 5.04 63.64
C TYR A 789 -49.39 3.75 62.94
N SER A 790 -48.58 3.19 62.04
CA SER A 790 -48.91 1.90 61.40
C SER A 790 -48.96 0.73 62.38
N LEU A 791 -48.34 0.86 63.56
CA LEU A 791 -48.41 -0.12 64.65
C LEU A 791 -49.58 0.12 65.61
N LYS A 792 -50.38 1.17 65.38
CA LYS A 792 -51.55 1.50 66.21
C LYS A 792 -52.50 0.32 66.23
N ARG A 793 -52.90 -0.08 67.44
CA ARG A 793 -53.85 -1.17 67.63
C ARG A 793 -55.25 -0.76 67.17
N ASP A 794 -55.84 -1.54 66.28
CA ASP A 794 -57.23 -1.38 65.87
C ASP A 794 -58.14 -1.96 66.98
N PRO A 795 -59.03 -1.14 67.57
CA PRO A 795 -59.92 -1.59 68.64
C PRO A 795 -60.92 -2.68 68.19
N ASN A 796 -61.22 -2.79 66.89
CA ASN A 796 -62.17 -3.74 66.33
C ASN A 796 -61.53 -5.08 65.96
N THR A 797 -60.36 -5.06 65.32
CA THR A 797 -59.68 -6.30 64.87
C THR A 797 -58.69 -6.84 65.90
N ARG A 798 -58.28 -6.00 66.88
CA ARG A 798 -57.20 -6.25 67.84
C ARG A 798 -55.82 -6.42 67.20
N GLU A 799 -55.67 -6.17 65.90
CA GLU A 799 -54.38 -6.14 65.20
C GLU A 799 -53.62 -4.85 65.54
N GLY A 800 -52.29 -4.91 65.58
CA GLY A 800 -51.41 -3.82 66.05
C GLY A 800 -51.06 -3.94 67.53
N VAL A 801 -50.01 -3.23 67.96
CA VAL A 801 -49.40 -3.41 69.29
C VAL A 801 -49.48 -2.17 70.17
N LEU A 802 -49.45 -0.98 69.58
CA LEU A 802 -49.33 0.27 70.33
C LEU A 802 -50.69 0.95 70.55
N ILE A 803 -50.89 1.49 71.74
CA ILE A 803 -52.00 2.39 72.04
C ILE A 803 -51.50 3.82 71.81
N ILE A 804 -52.02 4.45 70.75
CA ILE A 804 -51.59 5.79 70.33
C ILE A 804 -52.77 6.77 70.43
N ASP A 805 -52.76 7.59 71.47
CA ASP A 805 -53.70 8.69 71.74
C ASP A 805 -52.94 9.96 72.09
N ILE A 806 -52.34 10.60 71.09
CA ILE A 806 -51.42 11.74 71.27
C ILE A 806 -51.81 12.88 70.34
N TYR A 807 -51.70 14.11 70.83
CA TYR A 807 -51.93 15.31 70.02
C TYR A 807 -50.68 15.63 69.18
N GLU A 808 -50.87 16.25 68.02
CA GLU A 808 -49.77 16.55 67.10
C GLU A 808 -48.62 17.34 67.77
N GLU A 809 -48.96 18.30 68.62
CA GLU A 809 -48.02 19.13 69.39
C GLU A 809 -47.16 18.37 70.41
N ASP A 810 -47.63 17.22 70.90
CA ASP A 810 -46.92 16.42 71.89
C ASP A 810 -45.76 15.63 71.27
N TRP A 811 -45.75 15.42 69.96
CA TRP A 811 -44.65 14.70 69.28
C TRP A 811 -43.32 15.47 69.31
N PHE A 812 -43.39 16.79 69.41
CA PHE A 812 -42.23 17.70 69.29
C PHE A 812 -41.58 17.99 70.64
N ASP A 813 -40.28 18.21 70.63
CA ASP A 813 -39.59 18.78 71.80
C ASP A 813 -40.06 20.23 72.04
N GLY A 814 -40.18 20.59 73.31
CA GLY A 814 -40.56 21.94 73.72
C GLY A 814 -39.51 23.00 73.33
N PRO A 815 -39.93 24.24 73.01
CA PRO A 815 -39.00 25.29 72.62
C PRO A 815 -38.06 25.70 73.78
N PRO A 816 -36.82 26.14 73.49
CA PRO A 816 -35.91 26.68 74.50
C PRO A 816 -36.54 27.85 75.29
N PRO A 817 -36.22 28.05 76.59
CA PRO A 817 -35.21 27.35 77.40
C PRO A 817 -35.75 26.13 78.16
N LEU A 818 -37.07 25.89 78.13
CA LEU A 818 -37.71 24.73 78.75
C LEU A 818 -37.77 23.61 77.71
N MET A 819 -36.61 23.08 77.32
CA MET A 819 -36.50 21.91 76.44
C MET A 819 -37.14 20.71 77.14
N ARG A 820 -38.45 20.54 76.97
CA ARG A 820 -39.17 19.35 77.40
C ARG A 820 -39.04 18.32 76.29
N PRO A 821 -38.54 17.10 76.56
CA PRO A 821 -38.58 16.00 75.62
C PRO A 821 -40.01 15.75 75.10
N GLY A 822 -40.15 15.77 73.77
CA GLY A 822 -41.37 15.39 73.07
C GLY A 822 -41.64 13.89 73.17
N GLU A 823 -42.83 13.49 72.75
CA GLU A 823 -43.27 12.10 72.81
C GLU A 823 -42.42 11.19 71.93
N LEU A 824 -41.96 11.65 70.76
CA LEU A 824 -41.06 10.84 69.92
C LEU A 824 -39.77 10.47 70.66
N ARG A 825 -39.15 11.45 71.33
CA ARG A 825 -37.92 11.25 72.11
C ARG A 825 -38.14 10.32 73.28
N ASN A 826 -39.21 10.55 74.05
CA ASN A 826 -39.56 9.68 75.17
C ASN A 826 -39.88 8.26 74.69
N PHE A 827 -40.56 8.12 73.55
CA PHE A 827 -40.91 6.83 72.96
C PHE A 827 -39.68 6.05 72.52
N VAL A 828 -38.77 6.66 71.75
CA VAL A 828 -37.50 6.04 71.34
C VAL A 828 -36.70 5.59 72.56
N ARG A 829 -36.55 6.48 73.56
CA ARG A 829 -35.81 6.15 74.78
C ARG A 829 -36.44 5.00 75.55
N GLY A 830 -37.76 5.01 75.71
CA GLY A 830 -38.48 3.94 76.38
C GLY A 830 -38.35 2.60 75.66
N LEU A 831 -38.38 2.58 74.32
CA LEU A 831 -38.14 1.37 73.54
C LEU A 831 -36.71 0.83 73.74
N GLN A 832 -35.70 1.69 73.72
CA GLN A 832 -34.30 1.31 73.96
C GLN A 832 -34.09 0.69 75.35
N ILE A 833 -34.83 1.17 76.36
CA ILE A 833 -34.80 0.59 77.71
C ILE A 833 -35.52 -0.76 77.76
N ILE A 834 -36.74 -0.84 77.23
CA ILE A 834 -37.55 -2.08 77.23
C ILE A 834 -36.81 -3.21 76.52
N TYR A 835 -36.15 -2.88 75.39
CA TYR A 835 -35.49 -3.86 74.53
C TYR A 835 -33.97 -3.91 74.69
N LYS A 836 -33.43 -3.29 75.75
CA LYS A 836 -32.02 -3.36 76.10
C LYS A 836 -31.54 -4.82 76.18
N GLU A 837 -30.51 -5.15 75.41
CA GLU A 837 -29.88 -6.49 75.29
C GLU A 837 -30.72 -7.56 74.56
N LEU A 838 -31.77 -7.18 73.82
CA LEU A 838 -32.59 -8.10 73.03
C LEU A 838 -32.48 -7.78 71.53
N GLU A 839 -32.20 -8.78 70.69
CA GLU A 839 -32.32 -8.65 69.23
C GLU A 839 -33.81 -8.62 68.84
N ILE A 840 -34.40 -7.43 68.66
CA ILE A 840 -35.85 -7.28 68.43
C ILE A 840 -36.15 -6.45 67.19
N ASP A 841 -37.15 -6.90 66.43
CA ASP A 841 -37.72 -6.17 65.31
C ASP A 841 -38.78 -5.17 65.80
N LEU A 842 -38.40 -3.89 65.91
CA LEU A 842 -39.28 -2.76 66.23
C LEU A 842 -40.38 -2.52 65.20
N ASN A 843 -40.34 -3.16 64.01
CA ASN A 843 -41.47 -3.16 63.08
C ASN A 843 -42.61 -4.08 63.51
N ASN A 844 -42.34 -4.98 64.47
CA ASN A 844 -43.35 -5.78 65.14
C ASN A 844 -42.97 -5.91 66.62
N PRO A 845 -43.07 -4.82 67.40
CA PRO A 845 -42.49 -4.77 68.72
C PRO A 845 -43.31 -5.65 69.67
N VAL A 846 -42.92 -6.92 69.83
CA VAL A 846 -43.55 -7.82 70.79
C VAL A 846 -43.05 -7.44 72.18
N LEU A 847 -43.91 -6.78 72.96
CA LEU A 847 -43.61 -6.45 74.36
C LEU A 847 -43.53 -7.74 75.19
N HIS A 848 -42.31 -8.19 75.48
CA HIS A 848 -42.04 -9.37 76.30
C HIS A 848 -42.41 -9.11 77.76
N ARG A 849 -43.53 -9.69 78.20
CA ARG A 849 -44.06 -9.51 79.57
C ARG A 849 -43.06 -9.86 80.68
N GLU A 850 -42.24 -10.89 80.47
CA GLU A 850 -41.20 -11.27 81.44
C GLU A 850 -40.11 -10.20 81.55
N ARG A 851 -39.72 -9.56 80.45
CA ARG A 851 -38.76 -8.46 80.47
C ARG A 851 -39.29 -7.26 81.25
N LEU A 852 -40.57 -6.94 81.10
CA LEU A 852 -41.20 -5.85 81.85
C LEU A 852 -41.13 -6.04 83.38
N LYS A 853 -41.01 -7.28 83.88
CA LYS A 853 -40.83 -7.57 85.32
C LYS A 853 -39.39 -7.34 85.80
N GLU A 854 -38.43 -7.32 84.89
CA GLU A 854 -37.00 -7.14 85.16
C GLU A 854 -36.57 -5.67 85.10
N ILE A 855 -37.45 -4.78 84.66
CA ILE A 855 -37.18 -3.33 84.55
C ILE A 855 -37.10 -2.74 85.95
N SER A 856 -36.02 -2.02 86.24
CA SER A 856 -35.85 -1.37 87.54
C SER A 856 -36.92 -0.29 87.76
N ALA A 857 -37.60 -0.38 88.91
CA ALA A 857 -38.56 0.62 89.37
C ALA A 857 -37.94 1.67 90.31
N GLY A 858 -36.60 1.66 90.48
CA GLY A 858 -35.89 2.50 91.46
C GLY A 858 -36.20 2.12 92.91
N THR A 859 -36.51 0.84 93.16
CA THR A 859 -36.82 0.31 94.50
C THR A 859 -35.70 -0.57 95.07
N GLU A 860 -34.60 -0.72 94.34
CA GLU A 860 -33.42 -1.51 94.69
C GLU A 860 -32.18 -0.63 94.49
N ASP A 861 -31.13 -0.87 95.28
CA ASP A 861 -29.83 -0.20 95.16
C ASP A 861 -29.10 -0.79 93.94
N THR A 862 -29.16 -0.05 92.84
CA THR A 862 -28.64 -0.43 91.52
C THR A 862 -27.22 0.08 91.29
N ASN A 863 -26.80 1.14 92.00
CA ASN A 863 -25.48 1.74 91.86
C ASN A 863 -24.44 1.14 92.84
N GLY A 864 -24.89 0.37 93.84
CA GLY A 864 -24.08 -0.35 94.81
C GLY A 864 -23.55 0.49 95.96
N ASP A 865 -24.13 1.66 96.23
CA ASP A 865 -23.70 2.56 97.30
C ASP A 865 -24.35 2.26 98.67
N GLY A 866 -25.30 1.33 98.71
CA GLY A 866 -26.02 0.87 99.90
C GLY A 866 -27.26 1.69 100.25
N ILE A 867 -27.65 2.68 99.44
CA ILE A 867 -28.76 3.60 99.68
C ILE A 867 -29.69 3.61 98.47
N ILE A 868 -30.97 3.29 98.69
CA ILE A 868 -31.99 3.49 97.64
C ILE A 868 -32.30 4.98 97.55
N ASP A 869 -31.83 5.66 96.50
CA ASP A 869 -32.04 7.08 96.27
C ASP A 869 -32.26 7.46 94.79
N ASP A 870 -32.33 8.77 94.48
CA ASP A 870 -32.60 9.26 93.13
C ASP A 870 -31.45 9.01 92.14
N THR A 871 -30.32 8.50 92.61
CA THR A 871 -29.17 8.11 91.78
C THR A 871 -29.20 6.64 91.37
N ASP A 872 -30.18 5.88 91.85
CA ASP A 872 -30.49 4.55 91.34
C ASP A 872 -31.17 4.59 89.97
N ASP A 873 -30.85 3.60 89.13
CA ASP A 873 -31.48 3.39 87.83
C ASP A 873 -32.98 3.17 88.03
N ASN A 874 -33.79 4.06 87.46
CA ASN A 874 -35.25 3.96 87.45
C ASN A 874 -35.75 3.92 86.00
N ASP A 875 -35.48 2.80 85.35
CA ASP A 875 -35.85 2.54 83.97
C ASP A 875 -37.36 2.64 83.74
N LEU A 876 -38.18 2.19 84.69
CA LEU A 876 -39.63 2.31 84.61
C LEU A 876 -40.08 3.78 84.56
N ARG A 877 -39.46 4.66 85.36
CA ARG A 877 -39.74 6.10 85.34
C ARG A 877 -39.43 6.72 83.98
N GLU A 878 -38.39 6.27 83.31
CA GLU A 878 -38.04 6.75 81.97
C GLU A 878 -39.01 6.24 80.90
N ILE A 879 -39.44 4.97 80.98
CA ILE A 879 -40.41 4.40 80.04
C ILE A 879 -41.77 5.09 80.12
N ILE A 880 -42.29 5.34 81.33
CA ILE A 880 -43.62 5.95 81.51
C ILE A 880 -43.65 7.44 81.14
N LYS A 881 -42.51 8.07 80.83
CA LYS A 881 -42.50 9.41 80.22
C LYS A 881 -43.10 9.41 78.82
N SER A 882 -42.99 8.29 78.10
CA SER A 882 -43.71 8.09 76.85
C SER A 882 -45.16 7.76 77.16
N LYS A 883 -46.07 8.60 76.69
CA LYS A 883 -47.50 8.34 76.77
C LYS A 883 -47.88 7.07 75.99
N ILE A 884 -47.29 6.84 74.80
CA ILE A 884 -47.56 5.62 74.01
C ILE A 884 -47.23 4.38 74.84
N LEU A 885 -46.02 4.32 75.39
CA LEU A 885 -45.58 3.13 76.12
C LEU A 885 -46.35 2.98 77.43
N SER A 886 -46.59 4.08 78.16
CA SER A 886 -47.42 4.08 79.37
C SER A 886 -48.82 3.52 79.11
N ASP A 887 -49.54 4.06 78.12
CA ASP A 887 -50.89 3.63 77.78
C ASP A 887 -50.91 2.19 77.27
N THR A 888 -49.89 1.79 76.48
CA THR A 888 -49.74 0.42 75.99
C THR A 888 -49.49 -0.56 77.14
N LEU A 889 -48.63 -0.22 78.10
CA LEU A 889 -48.36 -1.05 79.28
C LEU A 889 -49.58 -1.18 80.20
N ILE A 890 -50.28 -0.08 80.46
CA ILE A 890 -51.54 -0.08 81.24
C ILE A 890 -52.56 -1.00 80.56
N PHE A 891 -52.68 -0.89 79.24
CA PHE A 891 -53.58 -1.73 78.46
C PHE A 891 -53.20 -3.21 78.53
N LEU A 892 -51.91 -3.55 78.38
CA LEU A 892 -51.43 -4.94 78.50
C LEU A 892 -51.67 -5.53 79.89
N MET A 893 -51.43 -4.74 80.95
CA MET A 893 -51.75 -5.15 82.33
C MET A 893 -53.26 -5.38 82.51
N TYR A 894 -54.09 -4.52 81.93
CA TYR A 894 -55.55 -4.71 81.97
C TYR A 894 -55.99 -5.98 81.23
N GLU A 895 -55.41 -6.28 80.06
CA GLU A 895 -55.67 -7.54 79.35
C GLU A 895 -55.24 -8.76 80.18
N GLU A 896 -54.13 -8.69 80.89
CA GLU A 896 -53.65 -9.79 81.76
C GLU A 896 -54.50 -10.01 83.00
N ILE A 897 -55.10 -8.96 83.56
CA ILE A 897 -56.04 -9.07 84.68
C ILE A 897 -57.41 -9.63 84.22
N THR A 898 -57.78 -9.41 82.96
CA THR A 898 -59.10 -9.77 82.41
C THR A 898 -59.12 -11.09 81.64
N THR A 899 -57.95 -11.69 81.38
CA THR A 899 -57.78 -13.06 80.87
C THR A 899 -57.57 -14.05 82.00
#